data_AF-A0A1I6NS96-F1
#
_entry.id   AF-A0A1I6NS96-F1
#
_cell.length_a   1.000
_cell.length_b   1.000
_cell.length_c   1.000
_cell.angle_alpha   90.00
_cell.angle_beta   90.00
_cell.angle_gamma   90.00
#
_symmetry.space_group_name_H-M   'P 1'
#
loop_
_entity.id
_entity.type
_entity.pdbx_description
1 polymer ?
#
loop_
_entity_poly.entity_id
_entity_poly.type
_entity_poly.pdbx_seq_one_letter_code
_entity_poly.pdbx_strand_id
1 'polypeptide(L)'
;MKESKPVWKSIYSHVTSPSTWMGYLSAVLMYLAYAFAGDAWLNPGLLGVSLFIGFCLPYYSKISNRVDEWFAFKTALVTPGRIGRFIIQLIFNLSVFFTFLATGVVRSEDAGALGGVWGIAMLTTAASQGIQYLAIALANREIGETNRNVAAGLSINILITAAAAAGLGWTRPAFIVVGIVFGVVVFGIGMASDWRGLFPRKGGIGVFFGTFNPIHNTHLAIVQRAIEERGLEKVIIHSTVIPKLHADALRNGEMILARRERGMRIYETTDKADVHVRYFPTGHRFYEFDTRKKMMEWAIAETGMSDGVDVLSLPEAYEKSGFYGILKEVRRRYPGKRIHGIHGSDLGGMWVRRIYDESGWITPFAIRRVDGVSATAIRDGAKGMASQAVERLLAAFAAEEESVRINGSLYDIQDGMLEEVTPTPEIEQEDHPLTFEETASTREEATQASSLMSNEDSEKLSIRVVETEDDRMKTFLVRGIVYMHGQQCPYREEFDRNDSSATQILGTVGEEPVLTARIRYFGGFVKFERLGIREEYRGKGYGHQLIQFMMEFAEKKGYRRFYLHAQTRLEEFYQQYGFKRVGDTFNFSDHGYIEMVAGGQGFASSTETEEWVGKEPLRLNRPEGSMEEEGPMEESLVRIESLNTKAHEESEKEKELVTR
;
A
#
# COMPACT_ATOMS: atom_id res chain seq x y z
N MET A 1 -5.11 -9.24 16.16
CA MET A 1 -4.53 -8.45 17.27
C MET A 1 -3.02 -8.73 17.31
N LYS A 2 -2.15 -7.72 17.31
CA LYS A 2 -0.73 -7.91 17.60
C LYS A 2 -0.57 -8.03 19.11
N GLU A 3 -0.12 -9.17 19.61
CA GLU A 3 0.34 -9.29 21.00
C GLU A 3 1.40 -8.22 21.27
N SER A 4 1.19 -7.38 22.28
CA SER A 4 2.18 -6.40 22.69
C SER A 4 3.41 -7.13 23.21
N LYS A 5 4.56 -6.97 22.55
CA LYS A 5 5.83 -7.53 23.04
C LYS A 5 6.05 -7.07 24.50
N PRO A 6 6.45 -7.97 25.41
CA PRO A 6 6.63 -7.63 26.81
C PRO A 6 7.71 -6.55 26.98
N VAL A 7 7.50 -5.63 27.93
CA VAL A 7 8.31 -4.41 28.13
C VAL A 7 9.80 -4.72 28.27
N TRP A 8 10.18 -5.82 28.93
CA TRP A 8 11.58 -6.23 29.09
C TRP A 8 12.28 -6.55 27.75
N LYS A 9 11.57 -7.14 26.77
CA LYS A 9 12.14 -7.45 25.45
C LYS A 9 12.40 -6.15 24.66
N SER A 10 11.58 -5.13 24.88
CA SER A 10 11.77 -3.79 24.31
C SER A 10 13.01 -3.08 24.91
N ILE A 11 13.18 -3.16 26.24
CA ILE A 11 14.35 -2.58 26.92
C ILE A 11 15.64 -3.30 26.51
N TYR A 12 15.63 -4.64 26.52
CA TYR A 12 16.79 -5.45 26.14
C TYR A 12 17.25 -5.14 24.71
N SER A 13 16.33 -5.13 23.74
CA SER A 13 16.65 -4.82 22.34
C SER A 13 17.16 -3.39 22.12
N HIS A 14 16.73 -2.44 22.96
CA HIS A 14 17.26 -1.08 22.92
C HIS A 14 18.71 -0.99 23.43
N VAL A 15 19.01 -1.64 24.55
CA VAL A 15 20.34 -1.57 25.19
C VAL A 15 21.39 -2.39 24.43
N THR A 16 20.98 -3.45 23.74
CA THR A 16 21.88 -4.27 22.91
C THR A 16 22.04 -3.75 21.47
N SER A 17 21.28 -2.71 21.07
CA SER A 17 21.37 -2.14 19.72
C SER A 17 22.75 -1.51 19.46
N PRO A 18 23.40 -1.85 18.33
CA PRO A 18 24.65 -1.21 17.91
C PRO A 18 24.53 0.32 17.80
N SER A 19 23.40 0.82 17.32
CA SER A 19 23.16 2.27 17.19
C SER A 19 23.10 2.96 18.56
N THR A 20 22.53 2.31 19.58
CA THR A 20 22.54 2.82 20.96
C THR A 20 23.96 2.87 21.53
N TRP A 21 24.76 1.82 21.31
CA TRP A 21 26.16 1.79 21.72
C TRP A 21 27.01 2.87 21.05
N MET A 22 26.76 3.19 19.77
CA MET A 22 27.41 4.33 19.12
C MET A 22 27.01 5.67 19.73
N GLY A 23 25.77 5.81 20.18
CA GLY A 23 25.32 6.96 20.97
C GLY A 23 26.13 7.12 22.24
N TYR A 24 26.24 6.06 23.04
CA TYR A 24 27.03 6.06 24.27
C TYR A 24 28.52 6.32 24.03
N LEU A 25 29.10 5.70 23.00
CA LEU A 25 30.48 5.96 22.62
C LEU A 25 30.68 7.43 22.23
N SER A 26 29.75 8.02 21.47
CA SER A 26 29.81 9.44 21.09
C SER A 26 29.74 10.36 22.30
N ALA A 27 28.90 10.04 23.29
CA ALA A 27 28.81 10.78 24.54
C ALA A 27 30.12 10.73 25.34
N VAL A 28 30.72 9.54 25.47
CA VAL A 28 32.00 9.35 26.16
C VAL A 28 33.10 10.12 25.43
N LEU A 29 33.18 10.01 24.09
CA LEU A 29 34.16 10.74 23.29
C LEU A 29 33.99 12.25 23.42
N MET A 30 32.76 12.75 23.42
CA MET A 30 32.49 14.17 23.66
C MET A 30 32.95 14.61 25.04
N TYR A 31 32.56 13.86 26.07
CA TYR A 31 32.92 14.14 27.46
C TYR A 31 34.44 14.21 27.60
N LEU A 32 35.16 13.18 27.15
CA LEU A 32 36.62 13.13 27.21
C LEU A 32 37.27 14.28 26.44
N ALA A 33 36.75 14.60 25.26
CA ALA A 33 37.31 15.67 24.44
C ALA A 33 37.17 17.04 25.13
N TYR A 34 35.98 17.40 25.60
CA TYR A 34 35.78 18.70 26.26
C TYR A 34 36.37 18.74 27.68
N ALA A 35 36.36 17.63 28.43
CA ALA A 35 36.95 17.57 29.76
C ALA A 35 38.46 17.75 29.71
N PHE A 36 39.14 17.07 28.77
CA PHE A 36 40.58 17.23 28.57
C PHE A 36 40.93 18.63 28.07
N ALA A 37 40.13 19.15 27.14
CA ALA A 37 40.42 20.39 26.46
C ALA A 37 40.20 21.64 27.34
N GLY A 38 39.30 21.57 28.32
CA GLY A 38 38.98 22.67 29.24
C GLY A 38 39.25 22.39 30.73
N ASP A 39 39.93 21.29 31.07
CA ASP A 39 40.09 20.78 32.45
C ASP A 39 38.76 20.70 33.23
N ALA A 40 37.70 20.26 32.54
CA ALA A 40 36.30 20.36 32.98
C ALA A 40 35.71 19.02 33.45
N TRP A 41 36.53 18.14 34.04
CA TRP A 41 36.15 16.77 34.37
C TRP A 41 34.91 16.65 35.27
N LEU A 42 34.76 17.51 36.27
CA LEU A 42 33.61 17.46 37.19
C LEU A 42 32.51 18.47 36.82
N ASN A 43 32.54 19.02 35.60
CA ASN A 43 31.60 20.07 35.21
C ASN A 43 30.18 19.50 35.02
N PRO A 44 29.17 19.98 35.76
CA PRO A 44 27.82 19.42 35.69
C PRO A 44 27.15 19.67 34.32
N GLY A 45 27.49 20.76 33.64
CA GLY A 45 27.01 21.03 32.29
C GLY A 45 27.58 20.07 31.25
N LEU A 46 28.88 19.76 31.33
CA LEU A 46 29.51 18.80 30.44
C LEU A 46 28.95 17.38 30.66
N LEU A 47 28.82 16.95 31.91
CA LEU A 47 28.23 15.65 32.26
C LEU A 47 26.78 15.55 31.77
N GLY A 48 25.96 16.55 32.07
CA GLY A 48 24.54 16.58 31.68
C GLY A 48 24.35 16.53 30.17
N VAL A 49 25.08 17.37 29.41
CA VAL A 49 24.98 17.41 27.94
C VAL A 49 25.52 16.12 27.32
N SER A 50 26.59 15.53 27.86
CA SER A 50 27.13 14.26 27.35
C SER A 50 26.15 13.11 27.52
N LEU A 51 25.54 12.98 28.70
CA LEU A 51 24.51 11.98 28.95
C LEU A 51 23.28 12.19 28.06
N PHE A 52 22.83 13.45 27.93
CA PHE A 52 21.71 13.80 27.05
C PHE A 52 21.99 13.41 25.60
N ILE A 53 23.17 13.72 25.08
CA ILE A 53 23.55 13.37 23.70
C ILE A 53 23.62 11.86 23.53
N GLY A 54 24.23 11.12 24.46
CA GLY A 54 24.33 9.67 24.36
C GLY A 54 22.97 9.00 24.27
N PHE A 55 22.01 9.47 25.07
CA PHE A 55 20.64 8.98 25.07
C PHE A 55 19.84 9.43 23.83
N CYS A 56 19.97 10.70 23.42
CA CYS A 56 19.14 11.27 22.36
C CYS A 56 19.69 11.06 20.94
N LEU A 57 20.99 10.81 20.74
CA LEU A 57 21.60 10.70 19.42
C LEU A 57 20.94 9.62 18.52
N PRO A 58 20.60 8.41 19.01
CA PRO A 58 19.89 7.41 18.22
C PRO A 58 18.50 7.88 17.76
N TYR A 59 17.84 8.75 18.54
CA TYR A 59 16.53 9.31 18.23
C TYR A 59 16.61 10.55 17.34
N TYR A 60 17.70 11.33 17.45
CA TYR A 60 17.92 12.54 16.68
C TYR A 60 17.85 12.27 15.16
N SER A 61 18.49 11.19 14.68
CA SER A 61 18.42 10.78 13.28
C SER A 61 16.96 10.61 12.81
N LYS A 62 16.11 9.96 13.63
CA LYS A 62 14.69 9.75 13.31
C LYS A 62 13.91 11.06 13.20
N ILE A 63 14.13 12.00 14.11
CA ILE A 63 13.44 13.30 14.12
C ILE A 63 13.90 14.16 12.93
N SER A 64 15.23 14.26 12.73
CA SER A 64 15.83 15.02 11.64
C SER A 64 15.36 14.53 10.27
N ASN A 65 15.32 13.20 10.08
CA ASN A 65 14.82 12.60 8.84
C ASN A 65 13.34 12.89 8.61
N ARG A 66 12.48 12.85 9.64
CA ARG A 66 11.06 13.22 9.49
C ARG A 66 10.86 14.65 9.01
N VAL A 67 11.72 15.57 9.42
CA VAL A 67 11.63 16.97 8.99
C VAL A 67 12.00 17.10 7.52
N ASP A 68 13.08 16.43 7.10
CA ASP A 68 13.46 16.32 5.68
C ASP A 68 12.31 15.74 4.84
N GLU A 69 11.72 14.63 5.30
CA GLU A 69 10.58 13.94 4.68
C GLU A 69 9.36 14.86 4.56
N TRP A 70 9.03 15.62 5.59
CA TRP A 70 7.89 16.54 5.59
C TRP A 70 8.04 17.65 4.54
N PHE A 71 9.22 18.28 4.49
CA PHE A 71 9.51 19.32 3.49
C PHE A 71 9.53 18.73 2.08
N ALA A 72 10.16 17.57 1.91
CA ALA A 72 10.23 16.89 0.64
C ALA A 72 8.84 16.50 0.13
N PHE A 73 7.96 15.97 1.01
CA PHE A 73 6.59 15.62 0.65
C PHE A 73 5.79 16.84 0.16
N LYS A 74 5.97 18.00 0.81
CA LYS A 74 5.27 19.24 0.46
C LYS A 74 5.81 19.94 -0.79
N THR A 75 7.12 19.86 -1.05
CA THR A 75 7.78 20.66 -2.09
C THR A 75 8.29 19.85 -3.28
N ALA A 76 8.52 18.55 -3.11
CA ALA A 76 9.27 17.68 -4.02
C ALA A 76 10.72 18.14 -4.31
N LEU A 77 11.25 19.06 -3.51
CA LEU A 77 12.59 19.64 -3.62
C LEU A 77 13.50 19.16 -2.49
N VAL A 78 14.82 19.17 -2.70
CA VAL A 78 15.79 18.73 -1.69
C VAL A 78 16.24 19.87 -0.77
N THR A 79 16.27 21.10 -1.26
CA THR A 79 16.79 22.26 -0.53
C THR A 79 15.96 22.61 0.72
N PRO A 80 14.61 22.65 0.67
CA PRO A 80 13.81 22.98 1.86
C PRO A 80 14.03 21.97 3.01
N GLY A 81 14.16 20.68 2.71
CA GLY A 81 14.46 19.65 3.71
C GLY A 81 15.84 19.82 4.36
N ARG A 82 16.86 20.18 3.56
CA ARG A 82 18.20 20.52 4.07
C ARG A 82 18.17 21.75 4.99
N ILE A 83 17.40 22.78 4.63
CA ILE A 83 17.22 23.97 5.48
C ILE A 83 16.52 23.59 6.79
N GLY A 84 15.44 22.80 6.73
CA GLY A 84 14.72 22.34 7.91
C GLY A 84 15.62 21.58 8.89
N ARG A 85 16.42 20.63 8.39
CA ARG A 85 17.39 19.89 9.20
C ARG A 85 18.48 20.79 9.79
N PHE A 86 18.97 21.74 9.00
CA PHE A 86 19.96 22.70 9.47
C PHE A 86 19.43 23.57 10.60
N ILE A 87 18.19 24.07 10.52
CA ILE A 87 17.57 24.89 11.57
C ILE A 87 17.47 24.09 12.88
N ILE A 88 16.99 22.84 12.83
CA ILE A 88 16.86 22.00 14.03
C ILE A 88 18.23 21.68 14.64
N GLN A 89 19.22 21.34 13.80
CA GLN A 89 20.59 21.10 14.27
C GLN A 89 21.21 22.37 14.86
N LEU A 90 20.94 23.55 14.27
CA LEU A 90 21.44 24.83 14.75
C LEU A 90 20.85 25.17 16.11
N ILE A 91 19.54 25.02 16.29
CA ILE A 91 18.87 25.24 17.59
C ILE A 91 19.49 24.33 18.65
N PHE A 92 19.68 23.05 18.33
CA PHE A 92 20.32 22.09 19.23
C PHE A 92 21.75 22.50 19.59
N ASN A 93 22.58 22.83 18.59
CA ASN A 93 23.97 23.24 18.81
C ASN A 93 24.05 24.53 19.63
N LEU A 94 23.16 25.51 19.38
CA LEU A 94 23.07 26.72 20.19
C LEU A 94 22.78 26.39 21.66
N SER A 95 21.81 25.51 21.94
CA SER A 95 21.50 25.07 23.30
C SER A 95 22.69 24.42 24.00
N VAL A 96 23.47 23.59 23.28
CA VAL A 96 24.69 22.98 23.80
C VAL A 96 25.73 24.03 24.14
N PHE A 97 26.06 24.93 23.19
CA PHE A 97 27.12 25.91 23.40
C PHE A 97 26.75 27.02 24.40
N PHE A 98 25.47 27.39 24.49
CA PHE A 98 25.01 28.27 25.57
C PHE A 98 25.13 27.61 26.93
N THR A 99 24.79 26.32 27.05
CA THR A 99 25.01 25.55 28.28
C THR A 99 26.50 25.50 28.63
N PHE A 100 27.37 25.20 27.66
CA PHE A 100 28.82 25.15 27.87
C PHE A 100 29.42 26.49 28.28
N LEU A 101 28.94 27.60 27.72
CA LEU A 101 29.35 28.93 28.14
C LEU A 101 28.86 29.23 29.56
N ALA A 102 27.59 28.91 29.87
CA ALA A 102 26.99 29.16 31.17
C ALA A 102 27.63 28.35 32.31
N THR A 103 28.09 27.13 32.02
CA THR A 103 28.76 26.27 33.01
C THR A 103 30.28 26.37 32.97
N GLY A 104 30.86 27.20 32.08
CA GLY A 104 32.31 27.42 32.01
C GLY A 104 33.11 26.29 31.34
N VAL A 105 32.46 25.41 30.58
CA VAL A 105 33.12 24.36 29.76
C VAL A 105 33.88 24.97 28.58
N VAL A 106 33.32 26.03 27.99
CA VAL A 106 33.97 26.79 26.91
C VAL A 106 34.17 28.23 27.40
N ARG A 107 35.39 28.74 27.28
CA ARG A 107 35.74 30.11 27.67
C ARG A 107 35.21 31.11 26.64
N SER A 108 34.80 32.29 27.11
CA SER A 108 34.29 33.37 26.24
C SER A 108 35.31 33.87 25.23
N GLU A 109 36.60 33.89 25.60
CA GLU A 109 37.73 34.28 24.75
C GLU A 109 37.88 33.33 23.55
N ASP A 110 37.82 32.04 23.80
CA ASP A 110 37.91 30.99 22.80
C ASP A 110 36.70 31.00 21.86
N ALA A 111 35.52 31.27 22.41
CA ALA A 111 34.31 31.47 21.62
C ALA A 111 34.41 32.71 20.72
N GLY A 112 34.96 33.82 21.22
CA GLY A 112 35.12 35.07 20.47
C GLY A 112 35.92 34.90 19.17
N ALA A 113 37.00 34.13 19.21
CA ALA A 113 37.85 33.85 18.04
C ALA A 113 37.12 33.09 16.90
N LEU A 114 36.00 32.42 17.22
CA LEU A 114 35.17 31.67 16.27
C LEU A 114 33.84 32.38 15.95
N GLY A 115 33.70 33.67 16.30
CA GLY A 115 32.48 34.44 16.08
C GLY A 115 31.44 34.29 17.21
N GLY A 116 31.89 33.93 18.41
CA GLY A 116 31.04 33.68 19.57
C GLY A 116 30.28 32.35 19.49
N VAL A 117 29.30 32.18 20.39
CA VAL A 117 28.42 30.99 20.43
C VAL A 117 27.72 30.77 19.09
N TRP A 118 27.28 31.86 18.43
CA TRP A 118 26.62 31.80 17.13
C TRP A 118 27.54 31.29 16.02
N GLY A 119 28.77 31.79 15.96
CA GLY A 119 29.74 31.38 14.95
C GLY A 119 30.14 29.91 15.10
N ILE A 120 30.43 29.47 16.33
CA ILE A 120 30.71 28.04 16.61
C ILE A 120 29.50 27.19 16.24
N ALA A 121 28.31 27.53 16.72
CA ALA A 121 27.11 26.76 16.43
C ALA A 121 26.82 26.67 14.93
N MET A 122 26.97 27.76 14.16
CA MET A 122 26.82 27.74 12.70
C MET A 122 27.85 26.83 12.02
N LEU A 123 29.13 26.96 12.37
CA LEU A 123 30.20 26.16 11.78
C LEU A 123 30.03 24.67 12.11
N THR A 124 29.72 24.34 13.37
CA THR A 124 29.44 22.96 13.79
C THR A 124 28.23 22.41 13.05
N THR A 125 27.18 23.21 12.86
CA THR A 125 25.97 22.80 12.13
C THR A 125 26.29 22.52 10.67
N ALA A 126 27.03 23.41 10.01
CA ALA A 126 27.42 23.25 8.61
C ALA A 126 28.32 22.02 8.41
N ALA A 127 29.31 21.82 9.27
CA ALA A 127 30.17 20.64 9.26
C ALA A 127 29.36 19.35 9.51
N SER A 128 28.46 19.34 10.50
CA SER A 128 27.57 18.21 10.80
C SER A 128 26.71 17.83 9.60
N GLN A 129 26.08 18.80 8.93
CA GLN A 129 25.25 18.53 7.74
C GLN A 129 26.10 18.02 6.56
N GLY A 130 27.30 18.58 6.38
CA GLY A 130 28.27 18.12 5.39
C GLY A 130 28.64 16.65 5.54
N ILE A 131 29.04 16.29 6.76
CA ILE A 131 29.46 14.93 7.10
C ILE A 131 28.28 13.96 7.01
N GLN A 132 27.08 14.35 7.44
CA GLN A 132 25.87 13.54 7.26
C GLN A 132 25.60 13.24 5.78
N TYR A 133 25.72 14.25 4.90
CA TYR A 133 25.53 14.05 3.47
C TYR A 133 26.58 13.11 2.88
N LEU A 134 27.85 13.26 3.28
CA LEU A 134 28.93 12.35 2.88
C LEU A 134 28.67 10.92 3.38
N ALA A 135 28.26 10.76 4.64
CA ALA A 135 27.94 9.46 5.24
C ALA A 135 26.80 8.74 4.50
N ILE A 136 25.76 9.48 4.11
CA ILE A 136 24.66 8.97 3.31
C ILE A 136 25.14 8.59 1.90
N ALA A 137 25.97 9.44 1.26
CA ALA A 137 26.52 9.14 -0.07
C ALA A 137 27.42 7.89 -0.06
N LEU A 138 28.18 7.67 1.02
CA LEU A 138 28.97 6.44 1.22
C LEU A 138 28.04 5.23 1.38
N ALA A 139 26.99 5.33 2.19
CA ALA A 139 26.02 4.26 2.36
C ALA A 139 25.29 3.94 1.05
N ASN A 140 24.94 4.95 0.24
CA ASN A 140 24.35 4.77 -1.09
C ASN A 140 25.29 4.04 -2.07
N ARG A 141 26.61 4.14 -1.84
CA ARG A 141 27.65 3.41 -2.58
C ARG A 141 28.05 2.10 -1.91
N GLU A 142 27.23 1.61 -0.98
CA GLU A 142 27.40 0.31 -0.31
C GLU A 142 28.62 0.26 0.62
N ILE A 143 29.06 1.43 1.07
CA ILE A 143 30.13 1.57 2.06
C ILE A 143 29.48 1.85 3.41
N GLY A 144 29.31 0.80 4.22
CA GLY A 144 28.69 0.89 5.54
C GLY A 144 27.18 1.12 5.52
N GLU A 145 26.58 1.27 6.69
CA GLU A 145 25.14 1.51 6.84
C GLU A 145 24.87 2.98 7.18
N THR A 146 23.76 3.52 6.69
CA THR A 146 23.44 4.96 6.77
C THR A 146 23.51 5.51 8.19
N ASN A 147 22.79 4.94 9.15
CA ASN A 147 22.75 5.45 10.52
C ASN A 147 24.10 5.33 11.22
N ARG A 148 24.81 4.20 11.03
CA ARG A 148 26.15 3.99 11.59
C ARG A 148 27.19 4.94 11.01
N ASN A 149 27.17 5.16 9.69
CA ASN A 149 28.06 6.13 9.04
C ASN A 149 27.78 7.55 9.54
N VAL A 150 26.51 7.93 9.67
CA VAL A 150 26.10 9.23 10.19
C VAL A 150 26.57 9.38 11.64
N ALA A 151 26.36 8.37 12.49
CA ALA A 151 26.80 8.39 13.88
C ALA A 151 28.32 8.57 13.97
N ALA A 152 29.11 7.75 13.26
CA ALA A 152 30.56 7.87 13.24
C ALA A 152 31.03 9.24 12.76
N GLY A 153 30.41 9.76 11.69
CA GLY A 153 30.71 11.08 11.17
C GLY A 153 30.41 12.20 12.17
N LEU A 154 29.29 12.13 12.86
CA LEU A 154 28.95 13.08 13.93
C LEU A 154 29.93 12.98 15.11
N SER A 155 30.36 11.78 15.51
CA SER A 155 31.39 11.61 16.56
C SER A 155 32.70 12.29 16.16
N ILE A 156 33.15 12.11 14.92
CA ILE A 156 34.36 12.79 14.39
C ILE A 156 34.17 14.31 14.43
N ASN A 157 33.00 14.82 14.01
CA ASN A 157 32.74 16.26 14.04
C ASN A 157 32.78 16.82 15.46
N ILE A 158 32.25 16.09 16.44
CA ILE A 158 32.29 16.48 17.85
C ILE A 158 33.73 16.60 18.34
N LEU A 159 34.59 15.61 18.04
CA LEU A 159 36.00 15.62 18.43
C LEU A 159 36.74 16.82 17.83
N ILE A 160 36.55 17.08 16.53
CA ILE A 160 37.16 18.23 15.84
C ILE A 160 36.66 19.55 16.44
N THR A 161 35.36 19.64 16.72
CA THR A 161 34.76 20.84 17.30
C THR A 161 35.30 21.12 18.71
N ALA A 162 35.44 20.09 19.55
CA ALA A 162 36.02 20.22 20.88
C ALA A 162 37.49 20.68 20.83
N ALA A 163 38.28 20.09 19.93
CA ALA A 163 39.68 20.48 19.75
C ALA A 163 39.84 21.92 19.24
N ALA A 164 38.97 22.33 18.30
CA ALA A 164 38.93 23.70 17.79
C ALA A 164 38.48 24.71 18.86
N ALA A 165 37.47 24.35 19.67
CA ALA A 165 37.00 25.18 20.77
C ALA A 165 38.15 25.47 21.76
N ALA A 166 38.95 24.47 22.13
CA ALA A 166 40.08 24.66 23.02
C ALA A 166 41.36 25.22 22.38
N GLY A 167 41.35 25.54 21.08
CA GLY A 167 42.46 26.23 20.43
C GLY A 167 43.71 25.40 20.20
N LEU A 168 43.55 24.08 20.02
CA LEU A 168 44.66 23.19 19.74
C LEU A 168 45.21 23.40 18.32
N GLY A 169 46.28 24.20 18.20
CA GLY A 169 47.07 24.33 16.97
C GLY A 169 46.27 24.71 15.71
N TRP A 170 46.44 23.94 14.64
CA TRP A 170 45.81 24.18 13.33
C TRP A 170 44.33 23.75 13.23
N THR A 171 43.74 23.22 14.31
CA THR A 171 42.36 22.71 14.30
C THR A 171 41.32 23.80 14.11
N ARG A 172 41.53 25.00 14.65
CA ARG A 172 40.63 26.17 14.47
C ARG A 172 40.46 26.58 13.00
N PRO A 173 41.52 26.93 12.26
CA PRO A 173 41.37 27.29 10.85
C PRO A 173 40.85 26.13 10.00
N ALA A 174 41.26 24.89 10.29
CA ALA A 174 40.72 23.72 9.60
C ALA A 174 39.20 23.56 9.82
N PHE A 175 38.73 23.72 11.06
CA PHE A 175 37.30 23.64 11.39
C PHE A 175 36.48 24.72 10.68
N ILE A 176 36.97 25.96 10.64
CA ILE A 176 36.31 27.06 9.90
C ILE A 176 36.21 26.72 8.42
N VAL A 177 37.32 26.33 7.79
CA VAL A 177 37.37 26.01 6.36
C VAL A 177 36.45 24.83 6.06
N VAL A 178 36.52 23.76 6.84
CA VAL A 178 35.68 22.57 6.67
C VAL A 178 34.20 22.90 6.83
N GLY A 179 33.83 23.68 7.85
CA GLY A 179 32.45 24.12 8.08
C GLY A 179 31.90 24.96 6.92
N ILE A 180 32.67 25.94 6.43
CA ILE A 180 32.29 26.79 5.29
C ILE A 180 32.19 25.97 4.01
N VAL A 181 33.21 25.16 3.70
CA VAL A 181 33.24 24.33 2.48
C VAL A 181 32.06 23.38 2.48
N PHE A 182 31.82 22.64 3.56
CA PHE A 182 30.67 21.73 3.62
C PHE A 182 29.34 22.49 3.55
N GLY A 183 29.21 23.62 4.23
CA GLY A 183 28.01 24.46 4.15
C GLY A 183 27.74 24.92 2.71
N VAL A 184 28.70 25.57 2.07
CA VAL A 184 28.55 26.09 0.70
C VAL A 184 28.35 24.97 -0.31
N VAL A 185 29.15 23.91 -0.26
CA VAL A 185 29.09 22.81 -1.23
C VAL A 185 27.77 22.05 -1.09
N VAL A 186 27.38 21.65 0.12
CA VAL A 186 26.15 20.85 0.29
C VAL A 186 24.90 21.65 0.00
N PHE A 187 24.80 22.90 0.46
CA PHE A 187 23.64 23.72 0.11
C PHE A 187 23.65 24.12 -1.37
N GLY A 188 24.80 24.51 -1.91
CA GLY A 188 24.96 24.88 -3.31
C GLY A 188 24.60 23.75 -4.28
N ILE A 189 25.02 22.51 -4.00
CA ILE A 189 24.63 21.33 -4.79
C ILE A 189 23.11 21.13 -4.74
N GLY A 190 22.49 21.28 -3.56
CA GLY A 190 21.04 21.15 -3.40
C GLY A 190 20.27 22.18 -4.23
N MET A 191 20.64 23.45 -4.08
CA MET A 191 20.04 24.56 -4.82
C MET A 191 20.22 24.41 -6.33
N ALA A 192 21.42 24.05 -6.78
CA ALA A 192 21.70 23.86 -8.20
C ALA A 192 20.93 22.66 -8.77
N SER A 193 20.74 21.58 -8.00
CA SER A 193 19.91 20.45 -8.40
C SER A 193 18.43 20.85 -8.55
N ASP A 194 17.87 21.55 -7.56
CA ASP A 194 16.49 22.03 -7.61
C ASP A 194 16.26 23.04 -8.74
N TRP A 195 17.20 23.95 -8.95
CA TRP A 195 17.17 24.92 -10.06
C TRP A 195 17.06 24.24 -11.42
N ARG A 196 17.82 23.18 -11.65
CA ARG A 196 17.77 22.40 -12.90
C ARG A 196 16.43 21.67 -13.09
N GLY A 197 15.79 21.30 -11.99
CA GLY A 197 14.44 20.71 -12.02
C GLY A 197 13.37 21.72 -12.44
N LEU A 198 13.46 22.94 -11.89
CA LEU A 198 12.55 24.04 -12.17
C LEU A 198 12.75 24.66 -13.56
N PHE A 199 13.99 24.74 -14.03
CA PHE A 199 14.36 25.32 -15.33
C PHE A 199 15.06 24.30 -16.23
N PRO A 200 14.33 23.30 -16.72
CA PRO A 200 14.91 22.25 -17.54
C PRO A 200 15.10 22.68 -18.99
N ARG A 201 16.02 21.99 -19.67
CA ARG A 201 16.02 21.94 -21.14
C ARG A 201 15.20 20.74 -21.58
N LYS A 202 14.47 20.87 -22.69
CA LYS A 202 13.66 19.79 -23.28
C LYS A 202 14.53 18.81 -24.08
N GLY A 203 13.99 17.63 -24.37
CA GLY A 203 14.65 16.56 -25.14
C GLY A 203 15.44 15.57 -24.29
N GLY A 204 15.85 14.47 -24.91
CA GLY A 204 16.58 13.38 -24.27
C GLY A 204 15.65 12.26 -23.78
N ILE A 205 16.08 11.53 -22.76
CA ILE A 205 15.39 10.35 -22.23
C ILE A 205 14.97 10.54 -20.78
N GLY A 206 13.83 9.96 -20.41
CA GLY A 206 13.39 9.84 -19.02
C GLY A 206 13.89 8.54 -18.39
N VAL A 207 14.11 8.55 -17.09
CA VAL A 207 14.27 7.36 -16.26
C VAL A 207 13.32 7.45 -15.08
N PHE A 208 12.59 6.37 -14.80
CA PHE A 208 11.69 6.28 -13.67
C PHE A 208 11.93 4.98 -12.90
N PHE A 209 12.49 5.13 -11.70
CA PHE A 209 12.85 4.00 -10.85
C PHE A 209 11.98 3.95 -9.60
N GLY A 210 11.66 2.74 -9.16
CA GLY A 210 10.81 2.53 -8.01
C GLY A 210 10.54 1.06 -7.72
N THR A 211 9.69 0.79 -6.74
CA THR A 211 9.23 -0.58 -6.46
C THR A 211 8.07 -0.99 -7.35
N PHE A 212 7.22 -0.06 -7.80
CA PHE A 212 6.05 -0.31 -8.66
C PHE A 212 5.25 -1.56 -8.21
N ASN A 213 4.78 -1.53 -6.97
CA ASN A 213 4.27 -2.70 -6.25
C ASN A 213 2.82 -2.52 -5.76
N PRO A 214 1.82 -2.60 -6.65
CA PRO A 214 1.92 -2.69 -8.11
C PRO A 214 2.06 -1.31 -8.79
N ILE A 215 2.29 -1.28 -10.11
CA ILE A 215 2.13 -0.05 -10.91
C ILE A 215 0.66 0.37 -10.90
N HIS A 216 0.37 1.68 -11.01
CA HIS A 216 -0.98 2.22 -10.88
C HIS A 216 -1.16 3.46 -11.77
N ASN A 217 -2.40 3.91 -11.94
CA ASN A 217 -2.77 4.93 -12.94
C ASN A 217 -2.03 6.26 -12.74
N THR A 218 -1.74 6.65 -11.49
CA THR A 218 -0.89 7.83 -11.23
C THR A 218 0.51 7.68 -11.82
N HIS A 219 1.14 6.50 -11.72
CA HIS A 219 2.48 6.31 -12.29
C HIS A 219 2.47 6.51 -13.80
N LEU A 220 1.44 5.99 -14.48
CA LEU A 220 1.26 6.14 -15.92
C LEU A 220 1.04 7.60 -16.30
N ALA A 221 0.18 8.32 -15.56
CA ALA A 221 -0.05 9.75 -15.75
C ALA A 221 1.23 10.59 -15.53
N ILE A 222 2.08 10.21 -14.57
CA ILE A 222 3.37 10.85 -14.32
C ILE A 222 4.31 10.66 -15.51
N VAL A 223 4.37 9.45 -16.06
CA VAL A 223 5.21 9.12 -17.22
C VAL A 223 4.74 9.91 -18.45
N GLN A 224 3.45 9.89 -18.74
CA GLN A 224 2.86 10.65 -19.85
C GLN A 224 3.19 12.15 -19.73
N ARG A 225 2.95 12.72 -18.55
CA ARG A 225 3.24 14.12 -18.27
C ARG A 225 4.73 14.45 -18.42
N ALA A 226 5.63 13.55 -18.02
CA ALA A 226 7.06 13.74 -18.18
C ALA A 226 7.46 13.76 -19.67
N ILE A 227 6.88 12.87 -20.49
CA ILE A 227 7.09 12.83 -21.94
C ILE A 227 6.67 14.15 -22.56
N GLU A 228 5.47 14.64 -22.25
CA GLU A 228 4.90 15.86 -22.81
C GLU A 228 5.66 17.13 -22.35
N GLU A 229 5.82 17.33 -21.04
CA GLU A 229 6.40 18.56 -20.50
C GLU A 229 7.89 18.70 -20.85
N ARG A 230 8.63 17.59 -20.88
CA ARG A 230 10.06 17.58 -21.15
C ARG A 230 10.39 17.25 -22.60
N GLY A 231 9.41 16.88 -23.43
CA GLY A 231 9.63 16.48 -24.82
C GLY A 231 10.60 15.30 -24.90
N LEU A 232 10.37 14.26 -24.08
CA LEU A 232 11.27 13.10 -24.01
C LEU A 232 11.04 12.21 -25.22
N GLU A 233 12.13 11.73 -25.79
CA GLU A 233 12.10 10.77 -26.89
C GLU A 233 11.61 9.41 -26.40
N LYS A 234 11.96 9.06 -25.16
CA LYS A 234 11.65 7.78 -24.54
C LYS A 234 11.76 7.86 -23.02
N VAL A 235 10.99 7.06 -22.29
CA VAL A 235 11.09 6.88 -20.84
C VAL A 235 11.47 5.44 -20.52
N ILE A 236 12.49 5.26 -19.69
CA ILE A 236 12.93 3.95 -19.24
C ILE A 236 12.41 3.73 -17.81
N ILE A 237 11.58 2.71 -17.63
CA ILE A 237 11.08 2.31 -16.31
C ILE A 237 11.88 1.09 -15.84
N HIS A 238 12.32 1.09 -14.58
CA HIS A 238 12.99 -0.07 -13.97
C HIS A 238 12.50 -0.25 -12.53
N SER A 239 12.05 -1.47 -12.20
CA SER A 239 11.62 -1.80 -10.84
C SER A 239 12.74 -2.44 -10.02
N THR A 240 12.73 -2.21 -8.71
CA THR A 240 13.65 -2.92 -7.80
C THR A 240 13.38 -4.43 -7.85
N VAL A 241 14.41 -5.28 -8.00
CA VAL A 241 14.27 -6.74 -7.85
C VAL A 241 13.88 -7.06 -6.40
N ILE A 242 14.81 -6.83 -5.49
CA ILE A 242 14.61 -6.73 -4.05
C ILE A 242 15.29 -5.41 -3.66
N PRO A 243 14.68 -4.52 -2.86
CA PRO A 243 15.38 -3.33 -2.38
C PRO A 243 16.73 -3.75 -1.77
N LYS A 244 17.83 -3.11 -2.16
CA LYS A 244 19.17 -3.59 -1.76
C LYS A 244 19.34 -3.67 -0.24
N LEU A 245 18.74 -2.72 0.48
CA LEU A 245 18.61 -2.75 1.94
C LEU A 245 18.00 -4.06 2.46
N HIS A 246 16.97 -4.58 1.80
CA HIS A 246 16.35 -5.87 2.15
C HIS A 246 17.29 -7.04 1.84
N ALA A 247 17.98 -7.01 0.70
CA ALA A 247 18.95 -8.05 0.33
C ALA A 247 20.09 -8.15 1.36
N ASP A 248 20.62 -7.02 1.81
CA ASP A 248 21.66 -6.98 2.85
C ASP A 248 21.11 -7.45 4.20
N ALA A 249 19.90 -7.02 4.59
CA ALA A 249 19.26 -7.46 5.82
C ALA A 249 18.96 -8.97 5.84
N LEU A 250 18.57 -9.56 4.70
CA LEU A 250 18.41 -11.01 4.53
C LEU A 250 19.75 -11.73 4.72
N ARG A 251 20.80 -11.25 4.04
CA ARG A 251 22.16 -11.84 4.13
C ARG A 251 22.71 -11.80 5.56
N ASN A 252 22.43 -10.73 6.30
CA ASN A 252 22.86 -10.56 7.69
C ASN A 252 21.96 -11.32 8.69
N GLY A 253 20.85 -11.92 8.24
CA GLY A 253 19.87 -12.58 9.10
C GLY A 253 19.08 -11.62 9.99
N GLU A 254 19.05 -10.33 9.66
CA GLU A 254 18.26 -9.28 10.31
C GLU A 254 16.80 -9.31 9.84
N MET A 255 16.54 -9.95 8.70
CA MET A 255 15.22 -10.12 8.09
C MET A 255 15.07 -11.53 7.53
N ILE A 256 13.83 -12.01 7.44
CA ILE A 256 13.48 -13.28 6.79
C ILE A 256 12.30 -13.10 5.84
N LEU A 257 12.21 -13.98 4.85
CA LEU A 257 10.96 -14.22 4.13
C LEU A 257 10.06 -15.03 5.08
N ALA A 258 9.03 -14.39 5.64
CA ALA A 258 8.17 -15.01 6.64
C ALA A 258 7.15 -15.95 5.99
N ARG A 259 6.51 -15.52 4.90
CA ARG A 259 5.53 -16.31 4.14
C ARG A 259 5.30 -15.73 2.75
N ARG A 260 4.61 -16.50 1.91
CA ARG A 260 4.02 -16.06 0.64
C ARG A 260 2.50 -16.01 0.80
N GLU A 261 1.87 -14.96 0.29
CA GLU A 261 0.43 -14.76 0.43
C GLU A 261 -0.06 -13.88 -0.74
N ARG A 262 -1.11 -14.30 -1.46
CA ARG A 262 -1.68 -13.56 -2.60
C ARG A 262 -0.64 -13.09 -3.63
N GLY A 263 0.23 -14.00 -4.05
CA GLY A 263 1.32 -13.72 -5.00
C GLY A 263 2.45 -12.81 -4.49
N MET A 264 2.47 -12.47 -3.20
CA MET A 264 3.48 -11.59 -2.61
C MET A 264 4.40 -12.33 -1.64
N ARG A 265 5.68 -11.93 -1.63
CA ARG A 265 6.64 -12.20 -0.55
C ARG A 265 6.37 -11.27 0.62
N ILE A 266 6.15 -11.82 1.81
CA ILE A 266 5.99 -11.08 3.06
C ILE A 266 7.25 -11.24 3.90
N TYR A 267 7.89 -10.13 4.22
CA TYR A 267 9.12 -10.08 4.99
C TYR A 267 8.87 -9.63 6.43
N GLU A 268 9.63 -10.19 7.37
CA GLU A 268 9.60 -9.81 8.79
C GLU A 268 11.02 -9.66 9.36
N THR A 269 11.18 -8.76 10.32
CA THR A 269 12.46 -8.56 11.04
C THR A 269 12.69 -9.68 12.06
N THR A 270 13.93 -10.11 12.22
CA THR A 270 14.32 -11.09 13.26
C THR A 270 14.70 -10.39 14.57
N ASP A 271 15.03 -11.17 15.60
CA ASP A 271 15.57 -10.64 16.86
C ASP A 271 16.99 -10.05 16.70
N LYS A 272 17.66 -10.23 15.55
CA LYS A 272 18.95 -9.57 15.23
C LYS A 272 18.78 -8.16 14.65
N ALA A 273 17.57 -7.78 14.24
CA ALA A 273 17.31 -6.49 13.62
C ALA A 273 17.56 -5.33 14.60
N ASP A 274 18.23 -4.28 14.13
CA ASP A 274 18.42 -3.07 14.95
C ASP A 274 17.10 -2.29 15.05
N VAL A 275 16.63 -2.04 16.28
CA VAL A 275 15.39 -1.29 16.58
C VAL A 275 15.39 0.16 16.08
N HIS A 276 16.56 0.69 15.73
CA HIS A 276 16.70 2.03 15.18
C HIS A 276 16.71 2.09 13.65
N VAL A 277 16.81 0.93 12.98
CA VAL A 277 16.80 0.83 11.52
C VAL A 277 15.38 0.60 11.01
N ARG A 278 14.95 1.44 10.06
CA ARG A 278 13.66 1.29 9.37
C ARG A 278 13.83 0.34 8.19
N TYR A 279 13.75 -0.98 8.45
CA TYR A 279 13.95 -2.02 7.44
C TYR A 279 12.92 -2.01 6.30
N PHE A 280 11.69 -1.56 6.55
CA PHE A 280 10.58 -1.58 5.58
C PHE A 280 10.10 -0.17 5.20
N PRO A 281 10.96 0.68 4.62
CA PRO A 281 10.62 2.08 4.29
C PRO A 281 9.50 2.16 3.26
N THR A 282 9.45 1.21 2.31
CA THR A 282 8.46 1.12 1.22
C THR A 282 7.46 -0.02 1.42
N GLY A 283 7.34 -0.54 2.65
CA GLY A 283 6.51 -1.69 3.00
C GLY A 283 7.29 -3.01 3.05
N HIS A 284 6.61 -4.06 3.50
CA HIS A 284 7.18 -5.39 3.78
C HIS A 284 6.56 -6.52 2.93
N ARG A 285 5.69 -6.18 1.97
CA ARG A 285 4.98 -7.12 1.09
C ARG A 285 5.31 -6.76 -0.36
N PHE A 286 5.83 -7.69 -1.16
CA PHE A 286 6.23 -7.42 -2.55
C PHE A 286 5.80 -8.53 -3.48
N TYR A 287 5.19 -8.19 -4.61
CA TYR A 287 5.06 -9.12 -5.73
C TYR A 287 6.44 -9.47 -6.28
N GLU A 288 6.52 -10.64 -6.91
CA GLU A 288 7.72 -11.11 -7.58
C GLU A 288 8.21 -10.11 -8.64
N PHE A 289 9.52 -10.06 -8.87
CA PHE A 289 10.12 -9.10 -9.79
C PHE A 289 9.59 -9.25 -11.22
N ASP A 290 9.56 -10.48 -11.74
CA ASP A 290 9.07 -10.76 -13.09
C ASP A 290 7.56 -10.52 -13.21
N THR A 291 6.80 -10.81 -12.15
CA THR A 291 5.38 -10.49 -12.06
C THR A 291 5.14 -8.98 -12.12
N ARG A 292 5.91 -8.17 -11.36
CA ARG A 292 5.83 -6.71 -11.44
C ARG A 292 6.26 -6.18 -12.80
N LYS A 293 7.25 -6.81 -13.43
CA LYS A 293 7.67 -6.49 -14.80
C LYS A 293 6.51 -6.65 -15.78
N LYS A 294 5.84 -7.81 -15.78
CA LYS A 294 4.65 -8.08 -16.60
C LYS A 294 3.52 -7.08 -16.31
N MET A 295 3.24 -6.79 -15.04
CA MET A 295 2.29 -5.76 -14.65
C MET A 295 2.60 -4.39 -15.29
N MET A 296 3.87 -3.97 -15.30
CA MET A 296 4.28 -2.71 -15.94
C MET A 296 4.11 -2.76 -17.47
N GLU A 297 4.54 -3.84 -18.11
CA GLU A 297 4.41 -4.02 -19.57
C GLU A 297 2.95 -3.97 -20.01
N TRP A 298 2.05 -4.67 -19.32
CA TRP A 298 0.63 -4.63 -19.62
C TRP A 298 0.00 -3.26 -19.37
N ALA A 299 0.35 -2.61 -18.26
CA ALA A 299 -0.16 -1.28 -17.92
C ALA A 299 0.25 -0.22 -18.95
N ILE A 300 1.48 -0.30 -19.47
CA ILE A 300 1.98 0.59 -20.54
C ILE A 300 1.28 0.27 -21.86
N ALA A 301 1.07 -1.00 -22.19
CA ALA A 301 0.37 -1.40 -23.42
C ALA A 301 -1.08 -0.90 -23.45
N GLU A 302 -1.82 -1.01 -22.35
CA GLU A 302 -3.21 -0.53 -22.25
C GLU A 302 -3.34 0.99 -22.39
N THR A 303 -2.29 1.75 -22.08
CA THR A 303 -2.28 3.21 -22.25
C THR A 303 -1.80 3.67 -23.62
N GLY A 304 -1.41 2.75 -24.51
CA GLY A 304 -0.87 3.10 -25.84
C GLY A 304 0.51 3.75 -25.79
N MET A 305 1.24 3.65 -24.67
CA MET A 305 2.56 4.28 -24.48
C MET A 305 3.74 3.38 -24.89
N SER A 306 3.50 2.20 -25.47
CA SER A 306 4.51 1.18 -25.76
C SER A 306 5.69 1.66 -26.61
N ASP A 307 5.48 2.59 -27.54
CA ASP A 307 6.57 3.11 -28.38
C ASP A 307 7.48 4.09 -27.63
N GLY A 308 6.92 4.80 -26.65
CA GLY A 308 7.58 5.86 -25.89
C GLY A 308 8.11 5.41 -24.52
N VAL A 309 7.79 4.21 -24.05
CA VAL A 309 8.14 3.73 -22.71
C VAL A 309 8.70 2.31 -22.76
N ASP A 310 9.95 2.13 -22.32
CA ASP A 310 10.58 0.82 -22.20
C ASP A 310 10.61 0.36 -20.73
N VAL A 311 10.12 -0.86 -20.47
CA VAL A 311 10.37 -1.56 -19.20
C VAL A 311 11.70 -2.29 -19.27
N LEU A 312 12.74 -1.68 -18.70
CA LEU A 312 14.08 -2.25 -18.68
C LEU A 312 14.21 -3.28 -17.56
N SER A 313 14.54 -4.52 -17.91
CA SER A 313 14.85 -5.58 -16.95
C SER A 313 16.33 -5.92 -16.97
N LEU A 314 17.01 -5.70 -15.84
CA LEU A 314 18.45 -5.93 -15.66
C LEU A 314 18.74 -6.36 -14.22
N PRO A 315 18.28 -7.55 -13.79
CA PRO A 315 18.37 -7.97 -12.39
C PRO A 315 19.83 -8.07 -11.90
N GLU A 316 20.73 -8.64 -12.70
CA GLU A 316 22.15 -8.79 -12.35
C GLU A 316 22.85 -7.43 -12.16
N ALA A 317 22.60 -6.47 -13.05
CA ALA A 317 23.19 -5.13 -12.93
C ALA A 317 22.66 -4.39 -11.70
N TYR A 318 21.37 -4.56 -11.40
CA TYR A 318 20.73 -4.01 -10.21
C TYR A 318 21.27 -4.67 -8.92
N GLU A 319 21.44 -5.99 -8.90
CA GLU A 319 22.00 -6.69 -7.73
C GLU A 319 23.42 -6.23 -7.42
N LYS A 320 24.26 -6.12 -8.46
CA LYS A 320 25.65 -5.70 -8.35
C LYS A 320 25.83 -4.26 -7.86
N SER A 321 25.02 -3.31 -8.33
CA SER A 321 25.28 -1.87 -8.07
C SER A 321 24.02 -1.02 -7.94
N GLY A 322 22.87 -1.62 -7.67
CA GLY A 322 21.58 -0.94 -7.54
C GLY A 322 21.23 -0.11 -8.79
N PHE A 323 20.54 1.01 -8.56
CA PHE A 323 20.18 1.95 -9.63
C PHE A 323 21.38 2.66 -10.27
N TYR A 324 22.55 2.71 -9.62
CA TYR A 324 23.78 3.22 -10.25
C TYR A 324 24.20 2.34 -11.43
N GLY A 325 24.09 1.01 -11.27
CA GLY A 325 24.33 0.05 -12.35
C GLY A 325 23.36 0.24 -13.51
N ILE A 326 22.07 0.43 -13.20
CA ILE A 326 21.03 0.69 -14.20
C ILE A 326 21.30 1.99 -14.96
N LEU A 327 21.64 3.08 -14.27
CA LEU A 327 21.97 4.36 -14.92
C LEU A 327 23.20 4.28 -15.82
N LYS A 328 24.21 3.50 -15.41
CA LYS A 328 25.39 3.25 -16.25
C LYS A 328 24.99 2.55 -17.56
N GLU A 329 24.10 1.57 -17.49
CA GLU A 329 23.60 0.86 -18.66
C GLU A 329 22.71 1.74 -19.54
N VAL A 330 21.83 2.56 -18.95
CA VAL A 330 21.03 3.55 -19.69
C VAL A 330 21.93 4.52 -20.45
N ARG A 331 23.00 5.04 -19.83
CA ARG A 331 23.98 5.90 -20.50
C ARG A 331 24.71 5.22 -21.65
N ARG A 332 25.00 3.93 -21.50
CA ARG A 332 25.63 3.12 -22.54
C ARG A 332 24.72 2.96 -23.75
N ARG A 333 23.41 2.75 -23.53
CA ARG A 333 22.41 2.60 -24.60
C ARG A 333 22.07 3.92 -25.30
N TYR A 334 22.14 5.04 -24.57
CA TYR A 334 21.78 6.36 -25.08
C TYR A 334 22.94 7.36 -24.91
N PRO A 335 24.06 7.16 -25.62
CA PRO A 335 25.24 8.00 -25.46
C PRO A 335 24.97 9.45 -25.86
N GLY A 336 25.42 10.40 -25.05
CA GLY A 336 25.27 11.83 -25.29
C GLY A 336 23.85 12.39 -25.08
N LYS A 337 22.84 11.54 -24.86
CA LYS A 337 21.48 11.98 -24.55
C LYS A 337 21.39 12.50 -23.13
N ARG A 338 20.61 13.57 -22.95
CA ARG A 338 20.25 14.10 -21.63
C ARG A 338 19.34 13.10 -20.91
N ILE A 339 19.52 12.96 -19.60
CA ILE A 339 18.68 12.09 -18.78
C ILE A 339 17.84 12.95 -17.83
N HIS A 340 16.54 12.68 -17.82
CA HIS A 340 15.55 13.24 -16.92
C HIS A 340 15.13 12.21 -15.89
N GLY A 341 15.40 12.46 -14.61
CA GLY A 341 15.09 11.56 -13.52
C GLY A 341 13.71 11.85 -12.94
N ILE A 342 12.72 11.01 -13.26
CA ILE A 342 11.36 11.11 -12.75
C ILE A 342 11.33 10.56 -11.32
N HIS A 343 10.73 11.31 -10.40
CA HIS A 343 10.55 10.87 -9.01
C HIS A 343 9.33 11.52 -8.33
N GLY A 344 8.75 10.81 -7.37
CA GLY A 344 7.73 11.33 -6.46
C GLY A 344 8.32 12.10 -5.27
N SER A 345 7.46 12.82 -4.56
CA SER A 345 7.77 13.52 -3.30
C SER A 345 7.73 12.62 -2.06
N ASP A 346 7.32 11.37 -2.22
CA ASP A 346 7.35 10.35 -1.16
C ASP A 346 8.76 9.83 -0.88
N LEU A 347 8.93 9.13 0.24
CA LEU A 347 10.24 8.66 0.74
C LEU A 347 11.04 7.89 -0.32
N GLY A 348 10.41 6.95 -1.03
CA GLY A 348 11.07 6.15 -2.07
C GLY A 348 11.49 6.99 -3.27
N GLY A 349 10.63 7.90 -3.74
CA GLY A 349 10.94 8.84 -4.81
C GLY A 349 12.12 9.76 -4.45
N MET A 350 12.17 10.26 -3.21
CA MET A 350 13.26 11.13 -2.76
C MET A 350 14.59 10.38 -2.58
N TRP A 351 14.57 9.08 -2.29
CA TRP A 351 15.78 8.25 -2.33
C TRP A 351 16.33 8.10 -3.74
N VAL A 352 15.46 7.81 -4.70
CA VAL A 352 15.81 7.76 -6.12
C VAL A 352 16.33 9.12 -6.61
N ARG A 353 15.74 10.23 -6.15
CA ARG A 353 16.25 11.59 -6.43
C ARG A 353 17.69 11.79 -5.95
N ARG A 354 18.06 11.30 -4.76
CA ARG A 354 19.47 11.41 -4.28
C ARG A 354 20.43 10.67 -5.21
N ILE A 355 20.05 9.48 -5.67
CA ILE A 355 20.84 8.71 -6.64
C ILE A 355 21.01 9.50 -7.94
N TYR A 356 19.98 10.19 -8.43
CA TYR A 356 20.08 11.05 -9.61
C TYR A 356 21.06 12.22 -9.44
N ASP A 357 21.05 12.86 -8.27
CA ASP A 357 21.97 13.94 -7.93
C ASP A 357 23.42 13.43 -7.89
N GLU A 358 23.65 12.26 -7.27
CA GLU A 358 24.96 11.63 -7.13
C GLU A 358 25.48 11.04 -8.46
N SER A 359 24.58 10.68 -9.37
CA SER A 359 24.89 10.02 -10.64
C SER A 359 25.20 11.01 -11.75
N GLY A 360 25.99 12.06 -11.51
CA GLY A 360 26.45 12.96 -12.58
C GLY A 360 25.36 13.91 -13.09
N TRP A 361 24.63 14.54 -12.15
CA TRP A 361 23.70 15.63 -12.43
C TRP A 361 22.63 15.26 -13.47
N ILE A 362 21.83 14.25 -13.17
CA ILE A 362 20.61 13.93 -13.93
C ILE A 362 19.58 15.04 -13.67
N THR A 363 18.80 15.43 -14.68
CA THR A 363 17.84 16.54 -14.55
C THR A 363 16.58 16.05 -13.86
N PRO A 364 16.26 16.50 -12.63
CA PRO A 364 15.13 15.95 -11.92
C PRO A 364 13.81 16.41 -12.55
N PHE A 365 12.84 15.49 -12.55
CA PHE A 365 11.44 15.75 -12.83
C PHE A 365 10.64 15.36 -11.60
N ALA A 366 10.36 16.36 -10.77
CA ALA A 366 9.78 16.17 -9.44
C ALA A 366 8.25 16.23 -9.52
N ILE A 367 7.58 15.19 -9.02
CA ILE A 367 6.13 15.15 -8.89
C ILE A 367 5.74 15.19 -7.42
N ARG A 368 4.84 16.13 -7.09
CA ARG A 368 4.20 16.15 -5.78
C ARG A 368 3.09 15.10 -5.74
N ARG A 369 3.24 14.09 -4.89
CA ARG A 369 2.24 13.06 -4.63
C ARG A 369 1.18 13.62 -3.68
N VAL A 370 0.12 14.17 -4.26
CA VAL A 370 -1.05 14.71 -3.55
C VAL A 370 -2.29 13.82 -3.73
N ASP A 371 -2.18 12.87 -4.65
CA ASP A 371 -3.21 11.90 -4.95
C ASP A 371 -3.33 10.90 -3.79
N GLY A 372 -4.54 10.67 -3.29
CA GLY A 372 -4.82 9.69 -2.24
C GLY A 372 -4.62 8.24 -2.66
N VAL A 373 -3.95 7.98 -3.79
CA VAL A 373 -3.72 6.64 -4.35
C VAL A 373 -2.61 5.96 -3.55
N SER A 374 -3.00 4.88 -2.87
CA SER A 374 -2.12 4.10 -2.01
C SER A 374 -1.86 2.74 -2.64
N ALA A 375 -0.60 2.43 -2.97
CA ALA A 375 -0.20 1.08 -3.39
C ALA A 375 -0.52 0.02 -2.32
N THR A 376 -0.67 0.42 -1.05
CA THR A 376 -1.19 -0.46 0.00
C THR A 376 -2.67 -0.74 -0.20
N ALA A 377 -3.49 0.29 -0.44
CA ALA A 377 -4.92 0.10 -0.71
C ALA A 377 -5.17 -0.78 -1.93
N ILE A 378 -4.37 -0.61 -3.01
CA ILE A 378 -4.48 -1.44 -4.21
C ILE A 378 -4.14 -2.91 -3.90
N ARG A 379 -3.07 -3.18 -3.16
CA ARG A 379 -2.73 -4.54 -2.69
C ARG A 379 -3.78 -5.15 -1.77
N ASP A 380 -4.51 -4.30 -1.05
CA ASP A 380 -5.57 -4.71 -0.14
C ASP A 380 -6.96 -4.76 -0.83
N GLY A 381 -7.03 -4.55 -2.16
CA GLY A 381 -8.22 -4.81 -2.99
C GLY A 381 -8.97 -3.58 -3.51
N ALA A 382 -8.42 -2.37 -3.37
CA ALA A 382 -9.02 -1.17 -3.96
C ALA A 382 -9.00 -1.24 -5.50
N LYS A 383 -10.18 -1.12 -6.13
CA LYS A 383 -10.38 -1.16 -7.60
C LYS A 383 -10.41 0.25 -8.22
N GLY A 384 -10.22 0.35 -9.53
CA GLY A 384 -10.24 1.59 -10.31
C GLY A 384 -8.97 2.43 -10.20
N MET A 385 -7.88 1.87 -9.67
CA MET A 385 -6.63 2.59 -9.42
C MET A 385 -5.45 2.05 -10.26
N ALA A 386 -5.61 0.91 -10.93
CA ALA A 386 -4.61 0.36 -11.84
C ALA A 386 -5.23 0.06 -13.21
N SER A 387 -4.37 -0.37 -14.15
CA SER A 387 -4.78 -0.84 -15.48
C SER A 387 -5.60 -2.13 -15.36
N GLN A 388 -6.49 -2.42 -16.31
CA GLN A 388 -7.40 -3.56 -16.25
C GLN A 388 -6.66 -4.90 -16.16
N ALA A 389 -5.54 -5.06 -16.87
CA ALA A 389 -4.70 -6.24 -16.79
C ALA A 389 -4.10 -6.45 -15.39
N VAL A 390 -3.63 -5.37 -14.76
CA VAL A 390 -3.10 -5.42 -13.40
C VAL A 390 -4.21 -5.74 -12.41
N GLU A 391 -5.38 -5.12 -12.52
CA GLU A 391 -6.52 -5.42 -11.64
C GLU A 391 -7.01 -6.86 -11.79
N ARG A 392 -7.02 -7.41 -13.01
CA ARG A 392 -7.32 -8.82 -13.28
C ARG A 392 -6.32 -9.74 -12.60
N LEU A 393 -5.02 -9.48 -12.73
CA LEU A 393 -4.00 -10.28 -12.04
C LEU A 393 -4.12 -10.19 -10.51
N LEU A 394 -4.38 -9.00 -9.97
CA LEU A 394 -4.59 -8.81 -8.53
C LEU A 394 -5.83 -9.57 -8.04
N ALA A 395 -6.90 -9.60 -8.84
CA ALA A 395 -8.09 -10.39 -8.55
C ALA A 395 -7.78 -11.89 -8.56
N ALA A 396 -7.07 -12.39 -9.56
CA ALA A 396 -6.62 -13.78 -9.64
C ALA A 396 -5.77 -14.18 -8.42
N PHE A 397 -4.82 -13.32 -8.00
CA PHE A 397 -4.06 -13.53 -6.76
C PHE A 397 -4.90 -13.51 -5.49
N ALA A 398 -5.97 -12.70 -5.45
CA ALA A 398 -6.87 -12.63 -4.29
C ALA A 398 -7.82 -13.83 -4.23
N ALA A 399 -8.19 -14.39 -5.38
CA ALA A 399 -9.04 -15.57 -5.53
C ALA A 399 -8.26 -16.89 -5.50
N GLU A 400 -6.93 -16.85 -5.40
CA GLU A 400 -6.05 -18.03 -5.43
C GLU A 400 -6.24 -18.87 -6.71
N GLU A 401 -6.44 -18.20 -7.84
CA GLU A 401 -6.56 -18.85 -9.14
C GLU A 401 -5.21 -19.44 -9.60
N GLU A 402 -5.28 -20.60 -10.26
CA GLU A 402 -4.11 -21.30 -10.80
C GLU A 402 -3.64 -20.72 -12.15
N SER A 403 -4.49 -19.97 -12.85
CA SER A 403 -4.14 -19.31 -14.11
C SER A 403 -4.94 -18.04 -14.33
N VAL A 404 -4.44 -17.13 -15.17
CA VAL A 404 -5.10 -15.87 -15.53
C VAL A 404 -4.90 -15.56 -17.01
N ARG A 405 -5.97 -15.11 -17.69
CA ARG A 405 -5.88 -14.68 -19.09
C ARG A 405 -5.73 -13.16 -19.17
N ILE A 406 -4.61 -12.71 -19.71
CA ILE A 406 -4.28 -11.28 -19.89
C ILE A 406 -3.93 -11.03 -21.35
N ASN A 407 -4.57 -10.03 -21.96
CA ASN A 407 -4.36 -9.63 -23.36
C ASN A 407 -4.38 -10.81 -24.37
N GLY A 408 -5.29 -11.77 -24.16
CA GLY A 408 -5.47 -12.94 -25.01
C GLY A 408 -4.52 -14.12 -24.73
N SER A 409 -3.49 -13.93 -23.90
CA SER A 409 -2.54 -14.98 -23.52
C SER A 409 -2.92 -15.58 -22.15
N LEU A 410 -2.77 -16.90 -22.00
CA LEU A 410 -2.99 -17.60 -20.75
C LEU A 410 -1.68 -17.68 -19.96
N TYR A 411 -1.73 -17.32 -18.69
CA TYR A 411 -0.60 -17.38 -17.77
C TYR A 411 -0.92 -18.29 -16.60
N ASP A 412 -0.09 -19.30 -16.35
CA ASP A 412 -0.17 -20.11 -15.15
C ASP A 412 0.45 -19.34 -13.97
N ILE A 413 -0.18 -19.45 -12.80
CA ILE A 413 0.22 -18.80 -11.56
C ILE A 413 0.81 -19.86 -10.63
N GLN A 414 2.12 -19.78 -10.39
CA GLN A 414 2.80 -20.64 -9.41
C GLN A 414 3.53 -19.79 -8.38
N ASP A 415 3.13 -19.87 -7.10
CA ASP A 415 3.76 -19.13 -5.99
C ASP A 415 3.91 -17.62 -6.20
N GLY A 416 3.01 -17.02 -7.00
CA GLY A 416 3.04 -15.60 -7.37
C GLY A 416 3.90 -15.25 -8.59
N MET A 417 4.55 -16.24 -9.20
CA MET A 417 5.22 -16.15 -10.51
C MET A 417 4.23 -16.43 -11.63
N LEU A 418 4.50 -15.86 -12.81
CA LEU A 418 3.69 -16.03 -14.01
C LEU A 418 4.49 -16.76 -15.08
N GLU A 419 3.95 -17.85 -15.60
CA GLU A 419 4.51 -18.58 -16.73
C GLU A 419 3.52 -18.55 -17.90
N GLU A 420 3.99 -18.16 -19.09
CA GLU A 420 3.13 -18.05 -20.26
C GLU A 420 2.89 -19.45 -20.86
N VAL A 421 1.63 -19.87 -20.92
CA VAL A 421 1.26 -21.15 -21.53
C VAL A 421 1.35 -20.97 -23.04
N THR A 422 2.48 -21.42 -23.62
CA THR A 422 2.62 -21.49 -25.07
C THR A 422 1.76 -22.65 -25.55
N PRO A 423 0.78 -22.44 -26.44
CA PRO A 423 -0.01 -23.55 -26.95
C PRO A 423 0.92 -24.58 -27.61
N THR A 424 0.90 -25.81 -27.09
CA THR A 424 1.52 -26.96 -27.75
C THR A 424 0.90 -27.08 -29.14
N PRO A 425 1.67 -27.27 -30.22
CA PRO A 425 1.09 -27.58 -31.52
C PRO A 425 0.50 -28.99 -31.44
N GLU A 426 -0.75 -29.10 -31.03
CA GLU A 426 -1.50 -30.35 -31.02
C GLU A 426 -2.08 -30.62 -32.41
N ILE A 427 -1.47 -31.63 -33.05
CA ILE A 427 -2.04 -32.67 -33.91
C ILE A 427 -3.46 -32.37 -34.44
N GLU A 428 -3.51 -32.13 -35.75
CA GLU A 428 -4.72 -32.19 -36.57
C GLU A 428 -5.49 -33.48 -36.26
N GLN A 429 -6.69 -33.35 -35.70
CA GLN A 429 -7.74 -34.35 -35.85
C GLN A 429 -8.82 -33.79 -36.77
N GLU A 430 -9.05 -34.57 -37.82
CA GLU A 430 -9.81 -34.27 -39.02
C GLU A 430 -11.28 -33.91 -38.76
N ASP A 431 -11.74 -33.00 -39.61
CA ASP A 431 -13.11 -32.57 -39.85
C ASP A 431 -14.12 -33.72 -40.02
N HIS A 432 -15.34 -33.49 -39.54
CA HIS A 432 -16.52 -33.64 -40.40
C HIS A 432 -17.69 -32.76 -39.89
N PRO A 433 -18.58 -32.32 -40.80
CA PRO A 433 -19.01 -30.93 -40.84
C PRO A 433 -20.49 -30.80 -40.50
N LEU A 434 -20.83 -29.76 -39.74
CA LEU A 434 -22.19 -29.23 -39.73
C LEU A 434 -22.12 -27.77 -40.13
N THR A 435 -22.33 -27.57 -41.43
CA THR A 435 -22.65 -26.32 -42.09
C THR A 435 -23.75 -25.58 -41.33
N PHE A 436 -23.45 -24.36 -40.87
CA PHE A 436 -24.44 -23.30 -40.74
C PHE A 436 -23.91 -22.09 -41.50
N GLU A 437 -24.76 -21.61 -42.41
CA GLU A 437 -24.52 -20.50 -43.32
C GLU A 437 -24.14 -19.23 -42.57
N GLU A 438 -23.03 -18.62 -42.99
CA GLU A 438 -22.55 -17.33 -42.53
C GLU A 438 -23.35 -16.23 -43.26
N THR A 439 -24.35 -15.64 -42.60
CA THR A 439 -24.98 -14.41 -43.07
C THR A 439 -24.12 -13.21 -42.67
N ALA A 440 -23.27 -12.81 -43.60
CA ALA A 440 -22.58 -11.53 -43.59
C ALA A 440 -23.58 -10.38 -43.81
N SER A 441 -24.24 -9.90 -42.76
CA SER A 441 -24.86 -8.57 -42.73
C SER A 441 -25.29 -8.13 -41.33
N THR A 442 -24.36 -7.79 -40.44
CA THR A 442 -24.66 -6.93 -39.27
C THR A 442 -23.36 -6.33 -38.72
N ARG A 443 -22.59 -5.63 -39.56
CA ARG A 443 -21.49 -4.76 -39.09
C ARG A 443 -21.68 -3.28 -39.43
N GLU A 444 -22.78 -2.92 -40.10
CA GLU A 444 -23.12 -1.53 -40.43
C GLU A 444 -24.33 -0.97 -39.66
N GLU A 445 -25.14 -1.81 -39.00
CA GLU A 445 -26.29 -1.32 -38.22
C GLU A 445 -25.95 -1.01 -36.74
N ALA A 446 -24.86 -1.57 -36.20
CA ALA A 446 -24.41 -1.30 -34.84
C ALA A 446 -23.80 0.11 -34.64
N THR A 447 -23.45 0.81 -35.74
CA THR A 447 -22.86 2.15 -35.69
C THR A 447 -23.90 3.27 -35.82
N GLN A 448 -25.16 2.95 -36.15
CA GLN A 448 -26.24 3.95 -36.27
C GLN A 448 -27.31 3.88 -35.16
N ALA A 449 -27.42 2.77 -34.41
CA ALA A 449 -28.40 2.65 -33.32
C ALA A 449 -28.03 3.39 -32.01
N SER A 450 -26.80 3.93 -31.90
CA SER A 450 -26.37 4.68 -30.70
C SER A 450 -26.74 6.18 -30.71
N SER A 451 -27.47 6.66 -31.72
CA SER A 451 -27.69 8.11 -31.92
C SER A 451 -29.11 8.62 -31.63
N LEU A 452 -30.03 7.77 -31.17
CA LEU A 452 -31.40 8.15 -30.85
C LEU A 452 -31.94 7.37 -29.64
N MET A 453 -31.37 7.58 -28.46
CA MET A 453 -32.09 7.32 -27.21
C MET A 453 -32.47 8.67 -26.60
N SER A 454 -33.76 8.99 -26.63
CA SER A 454 -34.32 10.14 -25.93
C SER A 454 -33.99 10.06 -24.43
N ASN A 455 -33.63 11.20 -23.83
CA ASN A 455 -33.22 11.36 -22.43
C ASN A 455 -34.21 10.79 -21.37
N GLU A 456 -35.41 10.35 -21.75
CA GLU A 456 -36.42 9.83 -20.83
C GLU A 456 -36.26 8.32 -20.48
N ASP A 457 -35.59 7.51 -21.31
CA ASP A 457 -35.44 6.05 -21.04
C ASP A 457 -34.24 5.70 -20.14
N SER A 458 -33.33 6.67 -19.90
CA SER A 458 -32.09 6.44 -19.15
C SER A 458 -32.27 6.26 -17.63
N GLU A 459 -33.46 6.57 -17.09
CA GLU A 459 -33.77 6.48 -15.65
C GLU A 459 -34.58 5.24 -15.24
N LYS A 460 -34.93 4.35 -16.17
CA LYS A 460 -35.77 3.18 -15.86
C LYS A 460 -34.94 2.01 -15.33
N LEU A 461 -35.47 1.34 -14.30
CA LEU A 461 -34.87 0.13 -13.73
C LEU A 461 -34.98 -1.04 -14.72
N SER A 462 -33.84 -1.66 -15.02
CA SER A 462 -33.73 -2.91 -15.77
C SER A 462 -33.24 -4.03 -14.85
N ILE A 463 -34.03 -5.10 -14.71
CA ILE A 463 -33.70 -6.30 -13.90
C ILE A 463 -33.48 -7.47 -14.84
N ARG A 464 -32.38 -8.22 -14.65
CA ARG A 464 -32.05 -9.39 -15.46
C ARG A 464 -31.27 -10.44 -14.68
N VAL A 465 -31.24 -11.64 -15.23
CA VAL A 465 -30.33 -12.71 -14.79
C VAL A 465 -28.91 -12.35 -15.21
N VAL A 466 -27.95 -12.62 -14.33
CA VAL A 466 -26.53 -12.44 -14.60
C VAL A 466 -26.03 -13.52 -15.55
N GLU A 467 -25.44 -13.10 -16.66
CA GLU A 467 -24.87 -13.99 -17.69
C GLU A 467 -23.36 -13.82 -17.84
N THR A 468 -22.81 -12.68 -17.40
CA THR A 468 -21.40 -12.34 -17.54
C THR A 468 -20.71 -12.20 -16.18
N GLU A 469 -19.38 -12.34 -16.18
CA GLU A 469 -18.57 -12.13 -14.97
C GLU A 469 -18.63 -10.68 -14.47
N ASP A 470 -18.72 -9.72 -15.38
CA ASP A 470 -18.88 -8.30 -15.06
C ASP A 470 -20.18 -8.04 -14.29
N ASP A 471 -21.28 -8.64 -14.74
CA ASP A 471 -22.57 -8.55 -14.06
C ASP A 471 -22.54 -9.23 -12.68
N ARG A 472 -21.81 -10.34 -12.56
CA ARG A 472 -21.59 -11.01 -11.28
C ARG A 472 -20.76 -10.16 -10.33
N MET A 473 -19.76 -9.45 -10.83
CA MET A 473 -19.03 -8.49 -10.01
C MET A 473 -19.91 -7.31 -9.59
N LYS A 474 -20.82 -6.85 -10.45
CA LYS A 474 -21.80 -5.81 -10.12
C LYS A 474 -22.77 -6.26 -9.02
N THR A 475 -23.23 -7.52 -9.02
CA THR A 475 -24.05 -8.04 -7.90
C THR A 475 -23.26 -8.10 -6.60
N PHE A 476 -21.99 -8.53 -6.64
CA PHE A 476 -21.11 -8.54 -5.47
C PHE A 476 -20.79 -7.14 -4.95
N LEU A 477 -20.65 -6.15 -5.83
CA LEU A 477 -20.49 -4.75 -5.46
C LEU A 477 -21.71 -4.23 -4.68
N VAL A 478 -22.92 -4.46 -5.22
CA VAL A 478 -24.16 -4.06 -4.55
C VAL A 478 -24.28 -4.72 -3.17
N ARG A 479 -23.94 -6.01 -3.05
CA ARG A 479 -23.93 -6.73 -1.76
C ARG A 479 -22.89 -6.17 -0.79
N GLY A 480 -21.68 -5.87 -1.27
CA GLY A 480 -20.64 -5.23 -0.47
C GLY A 480 -21.08 -3.88 0.08
N ILE A 481 -21.77 -3.07 -0.72
CA ILE A 481 -22.33 -1.79 -0.28
C ILE A 481 -23.47 -2.00 0.73
N VAL A 482 -24.43 -2.88 0.44
CA VAL A 482 -25.64 -3.05 1.25
C VAL A 482 -25.38 -3.78 2.58
N TYR A 483 -24.64 -4.89 2.53
CA TYR A 483 -24.47 -5.78 3.68
C TYR A 483 -23.16 -5.53 4.43
N MET A 484 -22.03 -5.40 3.73
CA MET A 484 -20.75 -5.20 4.43
C MET A 484 -20.57 -3.75 4.89
N HIS A 485 -20.82 -2.77 4.02
CA HIS A 485 -20.73 -1.36 4.41
C HIS A 485 -21.97 -0.91 5.20
N GLY A 486 -23.17 -1.19 4.69
CA GLY A 486 -24.42 -0.74 5.32
C GLY A 486 -24.77 -1.47 6.62
N GLN A 487 -24.65 -2.80 6.65
CA GLN A 487 -25.04 -3.63 7.80
C GLN A 487 -23.86 -4.16 8.61
N GLN A 488 -22.61 -3.82 8.22
CA GLN A 488 -21.38 -4.28 8.89
C GLN A 488 -21.26 -5.82 8.94
N CYS A 489 -21.87 -6.52 7.98
CA CYS A 489 -21.81 -7.98 7.86
C CYS A 489 -20.36 -8.43 7.52
N PRO A 490 -19.77 -9.36 8.27
CA PRO A 490 -18.46 -9.91 7.95
C PRO A 490 -18.41 -10.59 6.58
N TYR A 491 -17.27 -10.49 5.88
CA TYR A 491 -17.12 -11.04 4.52
C TYR A 491 -17.49 -12.53 4.42
N ARG A 492 -17.07 -13.34 5.40
CA ARG A 492 -17.33 -14.80 5.40
C ARG A 492 -18.80 -15.17 5.57
N GLU A 493 -19.59 -14.29 6.18
CA GLU A 493 -21.03 -14.48 6.36
C GLU A 493 -21.79 -13.97 5.12
N GLU A 494 -21.31 -12.90 4.47
CA GLU A 494 -21.94 -12.40 3.25
C GLU A 494 -21.65 -13.30 2.04
N PHE A 495 -20.39 -13.68 1.82
CA PHE A 495 -19.95 -14.54 0.71
C PHE A 495 -19.77 -15.98 1.21
N ASP A 496 -20.90 -16.68 1.34
CA ASP A 496 -21.07 -17.97 2.03
C ASP A 496 -20.77 -19.21 1.19
N ARG A 497 -19.98 -19.06 0.12
CA ARG A 497 -19.63 -20.13 -0.86
C ARG A 497 -20.79 -20.64 -1.72
N ASN A 498 -22.01 -20.14 -1.56
CA ASN A 498 -23.14 -20.52 -2.44
C ASN A 498 -23.29 -19.60 -3.66
N ASP A 499 -22.39 -18.65 -3.85
CA ASP A 499 -22.51 -17.64 -4.90
C ASP A 499 -22.30 -18.17 -6.31
N SER A 500 -21.46 -19.20 -6.45
CA SER A 500 -21.17 -19.86 -7.73
C SER A 500 -22.26 -20.86 -8.16
N SER A 501 -23.07 -21.36 -7.21
CA SER A 501 -24.16 -22.32 -7.46
C SER A 501 -25.54 -21.68 -7.57
N ALA A 502 -25.68 -20.43 -7.15
CA ALA A 502 -26.94 -19.69 -7.22
C ALA A 502 -27.11 -18.96 -8.57
N THR A 503 -28.37 -18.80 -9.00
CA THR A 503 -28.69 -17.85 -10.08
C THR A 503 -28.66 -16.44 -9.52
N GLN A 504 -27.73 -15.61 -9.99
CA GLN A 504 -27.58 -14.21 -9.57
C GLN A 504 -28.50 -13.30 -10.41
N ILE A 505 -29.10 -12.30 -9.76
CA ILE A 505 -29.99 -11.31 -10.38
C ILE A 505 -29.38 -9.93 -10.17
N LEU A 506 -29.29 -9.14 -11.24
CA LEU A 506 -28.78 -7.77 -11.22
C LEU A 506 -29.87 -6.80 -11.67
N GLY A 507 -30.00 -5.67 -10.97
CA GLY A 507 -30.82 -4.55 -11.42
C GLY A 507 -29.98 -3.28 -11.58
N THR A 508 -30.20 -2.59 -12.70
CA THR A 508 -29.44 -1.41 -13.12
C THR A 508 -30.38 -0.27 -13.50
N VAL A 509 -29.97 0.97 -13.24
CA VAL A 509 -30.60 2.18 -13.79
C VAL A 509 -29.55 2.82 -14.71
N GLY A 510 -29.81 2.80 -16.02
CA GLY A 510 -28.75 3.01 -17.00
C GLY A 510 -27.67 1.92 -16.86
N GLU A 511 -26.41 2.33 -16.70
CA GLU A 511 -25.29 1.41 -16.46
C GLU A 511 -25.00 1.15 -14.97
N GLU A 512 -25.65 1.90 -14.07
CA GLU A 512 -25.34 1.88 -12.64
C GLU A 512 -26.03 0.69 -11.95
N PRO A 513 -25.31 -0.20 -11.24
CA PRO A 513 -25.90 -1.31 -10.51
C PRO A 513 -26.55 -0.83 -9.20
N VAL A 514 -27.87 -0.99 -9.09
CA VAL A 514 -28.67 -0.43 -7.98
C VAL A 514 -29.22 -1.49 -7.02
N LEU A 515 -29.47 -2.70 -7.51
CA LEU A 515 -30.01 -3.80 -6.72
C LEU A 515 -29.49 -5.16 -7.18
N THR A 516 -29.64 -6.15 -6.32
CA THR A 516 -29.25 -7.53 -6.58
C THR A 516 -30.07 -8.51 -5.75
N ALA A 517 -30.13 -9.75 -6.20
CA ALA A 517 -30.56 -10.90 -5.41
C ALA A 517 -29.91 -12.17 -5.94
N ARG A 518 -30.11 -13.30 -5.25
CA ARG A 518 -29.79 -14.62 -5.79
C ARG A 518 -30.90 -15.64 -5.51
N ILE A 519 -30.96 -16.66 -6.35
CA ILE A 519 -31.94 -17.75 -6.27
C ILE A 519 -31.19 -19.08 -6.19
N ARG A 520 -31.50 -19.88 -5.16
CA ARG A 520 -31.03 -21.27 -5.00
C ARG A 520 -32.20 -22.26 -5.16
N TYR A 521 -31.89 -23.47 -5.61
CA TYR A 521 -32.88 -24.46 -6.03
C TYR A 521 -32.81 -25.73 -5.16
N PHE A 522 -33.93 -26.10 -4.53
CA PHE A 522 -34.01 -27.21 -3.58
C PHE A 522 -34.99 -28.31 -4.03
N GLY A 523 -35.21 -28.42 -5.34
CA GLY A 523 -36.14 -29.37 -5.95
C GLY A 523 -37.62 -29.00 -5.73
N GLY A 524 -38.13 -29.09 -4.50
CA GLY A 524 -39.53 -28.78 -4.16
C GLY A 524 -39.85 -27.29 -4.09
N PHE A 525 -38.84 -26.45 -3.82
CA PHE A 525 -38.96 -25.00 -3.70
C PHE A 525 -37.69 -24.29 -4.19
N VAL A 526 -37.80 -22.96 -4.36
CA VAL A 526 -36.64 -22.07 -4.52
C VAL A 526 -36.47 -21.20 -3.30
N LYS A 527 -35.21 -20.90 -2.97
CA LYS A 527 -34.86 -19.96 -1.92
C LYS A 527 -34.38 -18.65 -2.53
N PHE A 528 -35.03 -17.55 -2.17
CA PHE A 528 -34.59 -16.20 -2.53
C PHE A 528 -33.70 -15.64 -1.41
N GLU A 529 -32.53 -15.16 -1.79
CA GLU A 529 -31.50 -14.73 -0.85
C GLU A 529 -30.80 -13.45 -1.33
N ARG A 530 -30.14 -12.77 -0.38
CA ARG A 530 -29.29 -11.60 -0.66
C ARG A 530 -29.99 -10.47 -1.44
N LEU A 531 -31.30 -10.27 -1.18
CA LEU A 531 -32.07 -9.17 -1.77
C LEU A 531 -31.54 -7.83 -1.22
N GLY A 532 -30.65 -7.19 -1.98
CA GLY A 532 -29.98 -5.95 -1.59
C GLY A 532 -30.35 -4.82 -2.54
N ILE A 533 -30.80 -3.70 -1.99
CA ILE A 533 -31.02 -2.44 -2.73
C ILE A 533 -30.17 -1.37 -2.06
N ARG A 534 -29.36 -0.67 -2.85
CA ARG A 534 -28.57 0.48 -2.41
C ARG A 534 -29.47 1.55 -1.81
N GLU A 535 -29.00 2.19 -0.75
CA GLU A 535 -29.83 3.04 0.11
C GLU A 535 -30.49 4.19 -0.66
N GLU A 536 -29.74 4.83 -1.54
CA GLU A 536 -30.15 5.95 -2.38
C GLU A 536 -31.21 5.58 -3.45
N TYR A 537 -31.48 4.28 -3.65
CA TYR A 537 -32.49 3.76 -4.56
C TYR A 537 -33.69 3.10 -3.84
N ARG A 538 -33.74 3.16 -2.50
CA ARG A 538 -34.88 2.68 -1.70
C ARG A 538 -36.07 3.64 -1.80
N GLY A 539 -37.28 3.15 -1.49
CA GLY A 539 -38.52 3.94 -1.56
C GLY A 539 -39.06 4.17 -2.99
N LYS A 540 -38.34 3.75 -4.03
CA LYS A 540 -38.73 3.90 -5.45
C LYS A 540 -39.55 2.74 -6.02
N GLY A 541 -40.02 1.83 -5.16
CA GLY A 541 -40.75 0.63 -5.60
C GLY A 541 -39.89 -0.52 -6.16
N TYR A 542 -38.56 -0.38 -6.19
CA TYR A 542 -37.67 -1.37 -6.81
C TYR A 542 -37.67 -2.75 -6.13
N GLY A 543 -37.90 -2.81 -4.82
CA GLY A 543 -38.07 -4.09 -4.12
C GLY A 543 -39.28 -4.87 -4.62
N HIS A 544 -40.37 -4.16 -4.96
CA HIS A 544 -41.58 -4.78 -5.50
C HIS A 544 -41.32 -5.38 -6.89
N GLN A 545 -40.55 -4.71 -7.73
CA GLN A 545 -40.17 -5.19 -9.06
C GLN A 545 -39.22 -6.41 -8.97
N LEU A 546 -38.26 -6.38 -8.03
CA LEU A 546 -37.30 -7.46 -7.83
C LEU A 546 -37.99 -8.77 -7.39
N ILE A 547 -38.88 -8.73 -6.39
CA ILE A 547 -39.55 -9.95 -5.93
C ILE A 547 -40.47 -10.55 -7.00
N GLN A 548 -41.19 -9.70 -7.76
CA GLN A 548 -42.01 -10.15 -8.88
C GLN A 548 -41.15 -10.82 -9.96
N PHE A 549 -40.04 -10.19 -10.35
CA PHE A 549 -39.11 -10.75 -11.33
C PHE A 549 -38.60 -12.15 -10.90
N MET A 550 -38.22 -12.31 -9.63
CA MET A 550 -37.71 -13.58 -9.12
C MET A 550 -38.80 -14.67 -9.08
N MET A 551 -40.02 -14.33 -8.67
CA MET A 551 -41.16 -15.26 -8.67
C MET A 551 -41.49 -15.71 -10.10
N GLU A 552 -41.64 -14.77 -11.04
CA GLU A 552 -41.90 -15.08 -12.45
C GLU A 552 -40.79 -15.93 -13.08
N PHE A 553 -39.52 -15.60 -12.78
CA PHE A 553 -38.38 -16.37 -13.27
C PHE A 553 -38.36 -17.80 -12.73
N ALA A 554 -38.62 -18.00 -11.44
CA ALA A 554 -38.71 -19.32 -10.83
C ALA A 554 -39.92 -20.12 -11.37
N GLU A 555 -41.05 -19.46 -11.62
CA GLU A 555 -42.24 -20.08 -12.22
C GLU A 555 -42.02 -20.57 -13.64
N LYS A 556 -41.24 -19.84 -14.44
CA LYS A 556 -40.80 -20.27 -15.78
C LYS A 556 -39.95 -21.54 -15.73
N LYS A 557 -39.23 -21.77 -14.62
CA LYS A 557 -38.48 -23.00 -14.34
C LYS A 557 -39.32 -24.12 -13.70
N GLY A 558 -40.64 -23.91 -13.54
CA GLY A 558 -41.57 -24.91 -13.01
C GLY A 558 -41.72 -24.91 -11.49
N TYR A 559 -41.04 -24.02 -10.77
CA TYR A 559 -41.21 -23.90 -9.32
C TYR A 559 -42.52 -23.19 -8.99
N ARG A 560 -43.20 -23.65 -7.95
CA ARG A 560 -44.48 -23.09 -7.46
C ARG A 560 -44.46 -22.77 -5.97
N ARG A 561 -43.33 -23.02 -5.31
CA ARG A 561 -43.10 -22.79 -3.89
C ARG A 561 -41.84 -21.94 -3.73
N PHE A 562 -41.96 -20.84 -3.03
CA PHE A 562 -40.90 -19.88 -2.76
C PHE A 562 -40.64 -19.82 -1.27
N TYR A 563 -39.37 -19.69 -0.91
CA TYR A 563 -38.90 -19.63 0.47
C TYR A 563 -37.88 -18.51 0.61
N LEU A 564 -37.88 -17.82 1.74
CA LEU A 564 -36.87 -16.81 2.05
C LEU A 564 -36.69 -16.65 3.56
N HIS A 565 -35.56 -16.06 3.92
CA HIS A 565 -35.31 -15.51 5.25
C HIS A 565 -35.54 -14.00 5.18
N ALA A 566 -36.60 -13.52 5.81
CA ALA A 566 -36.88 -12.09 5.90
C ALA A 566 -36.31 -11.54 7.20
N GLN A 567 -35.64 -10.39 7.16
CA GLN A 567 -35.42 -9.62 8.39
C GLN A 567 -36.78 -9.33 9.02
N THR A 568 -36.93 -9.45 10.34
CA THR A 568 -38.23 -9.34 11.03
C THR A 568 -39.01 -8.06 10.64
N ARG A 569 -38.30 -6.94 10.41
CA ARG A 569 -38.88 -5.67 9.98
C ARG A 569 -39.50 -5.66 8.56
N LEU A 570 -39.25 -6.68 7.76
CA LEU A 570 -39.72 -6.82 6.38
C LEU A 570 -40.86 -7.84 6.23
N GLU A 571 -41.38 -8.38 7.33
CA GLU A 571 -42.47 -9.37 7.32
C GLU A 571 -43.68 -8.86 6.52
N GLU A 572 -44.18 -7.66 6.84
CA GLU A 572 -45.34 -7.06 6.18
C GLU A 572 -45.10 -6.82 4.68
N PHE A 573 -43.87 -6.51 4.28
CA PHE A 573 -43.52 -6.33 2.87
C PHE A 573 -43.69 -7.64 2.09
N TYR A 574 -43.20 -8.77 2.61
CA TYR A 574 -43.31 -10.05 1.92
C TYR A 574 -44.72 -10.66 2.00
N GLN A 575 -45.50 -10.37 3.04
CA GLN A 575 -46.90 -10.81 3.14
C GLN A 575 -47.76 -10.33 1.95
N GLN A 576 -47.45 -9.16 1.38
CA GLN A 576 -48.13 -8.63 0.18
C GLN A 576 -47.95 -9.53 -1.05
N TYR A 577 -46.94 -10.40 -1.06
CA TYR A 577 -46.63 -11.36 -2.12
C TYR A 577 -47.07 -12.79 -1.79
N GLY A 578 -47.92 -12.95 -0.78
CA GLY A 578 -48.45 -14.25 -0.36
C GLY A 578 -47.49 -15.07 0.51
N PHE A 579 -46.38 -14.48 0.96
CA PHE A 579 -45.49 -15.14 1.92
C PHE A 579 -46.12 -15.18 3.31
N LYS A 580 -46.06 -16.35 3.95
CA LYS A 580 -46.52 -16.57 5.32
C LYS A 580 -45.35 -17.04 6.18
N ARG A 581 -45.26 -16.51 7.39
CA ARG A 581 -44.26 -16.91 8.36
C ARG A 581 -44.40 -18.40 8.72
N VAL A 582 -43.28 -19.09 8.85
CA VAL A 582 -43.17 -20.45 9.37
C VAL A 582 -42.03 -20.51 10.40
N GLY A 583 -42.16 -21.35 11.42
CA GLY A 583 -41.15 -21.49 12.47
C GLY A 583 -40.97 -20.26 13.37
N ASP A 584 -39.94 -20.35 14.21
CA ASP A 584 -39.57 -19.34 15.19
C ASP A 584 -38.62 -18.28 14.60
N THR A 585 -38.44 -17.18 15.34
CA THR A 585 -37.45 -16.16 14.98
C THR A 585 -36.05 -16.68 15.29
N PHE A 586 -35.07 -16.40 14.43
CA PHE A 586 -33.68 -16.78 14.60
C PHE A 586 -32.76 -15.62 14.21
N ASN A 587 -31.48 -15.69 14.58
CA ASN A 587 -30.51 -14.63 14.30
C ASN A 587 -29.34 -15.17 13.49
N PHE A 588 -28.81 -14.35 12.61
CA PHE A 588 -27.47 -14.53 12.02
C PHE A 588 -26.98 -13.17 11.52
N SER A 589 -25.66 -12.98 11.44
CA SER A 589 -25.05 -11.72 11.02
C SER A 589 -25.58 -10.51 11.79
N ASP A 590 -25.77 -10.67 13.10
CA ASP A 590 -26.22 -9.63 14.04
C ASP A 590 -27.64 -9.09 13.78
N HIS A 591 -28.46 -9.77 12.96
CA HIS A 591 -29.83 -9.38 12.66
C HIS A 591 -30.82 -10.51 12.93
N GLY A 592 -32.06 -10.13 13.29
CA GLY A 592 -33.18 -11.06 13.48
C GLY A 592 -33.92 -11.35 12.19
N TYR A 593 -34.20 -12.63 11.97
CA TYR A 593 -34.84 -13.18 10.79
C TYR A 593 -36.02 -14.08 11.14
N ILE A 594 -36.95 -14.19 10.19
CA ILE A 594 -38.05 -15.16 10.18
C ILE A 594 -38.04 -15.91 8.85
N GLU A 595 -38.44 -17.17 8.88
CA GLU A 595 -38.67 -17.94 7.66
C GLU A 595 -40.04 -17.61 7.09
N MET A 596 -40.13 -17.44 5.77
CA MET A 596 -41.40 -17.23 5.10
C MET A 596 -41.52 -18.09 3.84
N VAL A 597 -42.73 -18.61 3.60
CA VAL A 597 -43.06 -19.42 2.42
C VAL A 597 -44.25 -18.85 1.65
N ALA A 598 -44.19 -18.88 0.32
CA ALA A 598 -45.30 -18.52 -0.58
C ALA A 598 -45.51 -19.61 -1.64
N GLY A 599 -46.72 -19.68 -2.20
CA GLY A 599 -47.06 -20.57 -3.31
C GLY A 599 -47.66 -21.92 -2.91
N GLY A 600 -47.91 -22.77 -3.92
CA GLY A 600 -48.61 -24.08 -3.79
C GLY A 600 -47.67 -25.27 -3.59
N GLN A 601 -48.20 -26.50 -3.65
CA GLN A 601 -47.35 -27.70 -3.61
C GLN A 601 -46.44 -27.75 -4.86
N GLY A 602 -45.13 -27.89 -4.65
CA GLY A 602 -44.14 -28.13 -5.69
C GLY A 602 -44.21 -29.56 -6.25
N PHE A 603 -43.17 -29.99 -6.96
CA PHE A 603 -43.08 -31.37 -7.48
C PHE A 603 -43.31 -32.42 -6.37
N ALA A 604 -44.04 -33.49 -6.70
CA ALA A 604 -44.70 -34.42 -5.79
C ALA A 604 -43.78 -35.43 -5.05
N SER A 605 -42.57 -35.05 -4.63
CA SER A 605 -41.77 -35.86 -3.72
C SER A 605 -41.16 -34.97 -2.62
N SER A 606 -41.57 -35.19 -1.37
CA SER A 606 -40.97 -34.52 -0.21
C SER A 606 -39.46 -34.79 -0.21
N THR A 607 -38.67 -33.73 -0.37
CA THR A 607 -37.21 -33.82 -0.21
C THR A 607 -36.85 -33.60 1.24
N GLU A 608 -35.72 -34.15 1.70
CA GLU A 608 -35.21 -33.95 3.06
C GLU A 608 -35.12 -32.46 3.42
N THR A 609 -34.75 -31.61 2.46
CA THR A 609 -34.66 -30.15 2.65
C THR A 609 -35.99 -29.46 2.92
N GLU A 610 -37.13 -30.07 2.53
CA GLU A 610 -38.45 -29.55 2.87
C GLU A 610 -38.79 -29.76 4.34
N GLU A 611 -38.20 -30.77 4.99
CA GLU A 611 -38.43 -31.07 6.41
C GLU A 611 -37.73 -30.07 7.33
N TRP A 612 -36.67 -29.41 6.85
CA TRP A 612 -35.91 -28.39 7.58
C TRP A 612 -36.65 -27.05 7.65
N VAL A 613 -37.57 -26.77 6.71
CA VAL A 613 -38.33 -25.52 6.66
C VAL A 613 -39.18 -25.35 7.93
N GLY A 614 -38.95 -24.28 8.68
CA GLY A 614 -39.62 -23.99 9.94
C GLY A 614 -39.09 -24.76 11.16
N LYS A 615 -38.03 -25.57 11.00
CA LYS A 615 -37.41 -26.35 12.09
C LYS A 615 -35.91 -26.07 12.24
N GLU A 616 -35.17 -26.09 11.13
CA GLU A 616 -33.71 -25.94 11.08
C GLU A 616 -33.29 -24.88 10.04
N PRO A 617 -33.68 -23.60 10.23
CA PRO A 617 -33.48 -22.55 9.23
C PRO A 617 -32.05 -22.39 8.73
N LEU A 618 -31.05 -22.50 9.63
CA LEU A 618 -29.65 -22.28 9.28
C LEU A 618 -29.06 -23.40 8.42
N ARG A 619 -29.62 -24.60 8.49
CA ARG A 619 -29.16 -25.73 7.66
C ARG A 619 -29.35 -25.43 6.17
N LEU A 620 -30.40 -24.69 5.82
CA LEU A 620 -30.65 -24.21 4.46
C LEU A 620 -29.72 -23.07 4.02
N ASN A 621 -28.85 -22.54 4.90
CA ASN A 621 -27.84 -21.53 4.56
C ASN A 621 -26.46 -22.14 4.28
N ARG A 622 -26.28 -23.44 4.58
CA ARG A 622 -25.00 -24.12 4.42
C ARG A 622 -24.54 -24.17 2.96
N PRO A 623 -23.22 -24.26 2.71
CA PRO A 623 -22.67 -24.44 1.38
C PRO A 623 -23.22 -25.68 0.67
N GLU A 624 -23.51 -25.59 -0.64
CA GLU A 624 -24.05 -26.72 -1.42
C GLU A 624 -23.21 -28.00 -1.30
N GLY A 625 -21.89 -27.88 -1.23
CA GLY A 625 -20.96 -29.02 -1.11
C GLY A 625 -20.81 -29.61 0.29
N SER A 626 -21.43 -29.00 1.31
CA SER A 626 -21.22 -29.32 2.72
C SER A 626 -22.49 -29.11 3.57
N MET A 627 -23.65 -29.63 3.14
CA MET A 627 -24.93 -29.42 3.85
C MET A 627 -25.00 -30.04 5.25
N GLU A 628 -24.16 -31.02 5.54
CA GLU A 628 -24.09 -31.69 6.85
C GLU A 628 -23.20 -30.96 7.86
N GLU A 629 -22.33 -30.06 7.41
CA GLU A 629 -21.38 -29.33 8.24
C GLU A 629 -21.91 -27.93 8.58
N GLU A 630 -21.68 -27.47 9.81
CA GLU A 630 -22.02 -26.11 10.20
C GLU A 630 -21.31 -25.08 9.30
N GLY A 631 -22.07 -24.08 8.86
CA GLY A 631 -21.59 -23.05 7.96
C GLY A 631 -21.26 -21.73 8.67
N PRO A 632 -20.92 -20.69 7.88
CA PRO A 632 -20.60 -19.37 8.42
C PRO A 632 -21.72 -18.73 9.26
N MET A 633 -22.97 -19.16 9.08
CA MET A 633 -24.14 -18.60 9.78
C MET A 633 -24.28 -19.16 11.19
N GLU A 634 -24.01 -20.45 11.38
CA GLU A 634 -23.93 -21.06 12.70
C GLU A 634 -22.74 -20.51 13.50
N GLU A 635 -21.58 -20.30 12.85
CA GLU A 635 -20.43 -19.63 13.47
C GLU A 635 -20.77 -18.20 13.96
N SER A 636 -21.65 -17.49 13.24
CA SER A 636 -22.12 -16.16 13.65
C SER A 636 -22.87 -16.17 14.98
N LEU A 637 -23.55 -17.27 15.35
CA LEU A 637 -24.25 -17.36 16.63
C LEU A 637 -23.27 -17.34 17.80
N VAL A 638 -22.17 -18.10 17.68
CA VAL A 638 -21.09 -18.14 18.68
C VAL A 638 -20.46 -16.76 18.85
N ARG A 639 -20.29 -16.02 17.74
CA ARG A 639 -19.79 -14.64 17.77
C ARG A 639 -20.72 -13.72 18.54
N ILE A 640 -22.03 -13.76 18.28
CA ILE A 640 -23.04 -12.94 18.96
C ILE A 640 -23.07 -13.23 20.47
N GLU A 641 -23.03 -14.51 20.85
CA GLU A 641 -22.95 -14.91 22.26
C GLU A 641 -21.71 -14.33 22.94
N SER A 642 -20.53 -14.44 22.30
CA SER A 642 -19.28 -13.92 22.84
C SER A 642 -19.26 -12.39 23.02
N LEU A 643 -19.92 -11.65 22.11
CA LEU A 643 -20.05 -10.20 22.19
C LEU A 643 -20.97 -9.78 23.34
N ASN A 644 -22.09 -10.50 23.51
CA ASN A 644 -23.03 -10.26 24.60
C ASN A 644 -22.40 -10.52 25.97
N THR A 645 -21.58 -11.58 26.11
CA THR A 645 -20.85 -11.87 27.35
C THR A 645 -19.86 -10.75 27.68
N LYS A 646 -19.07 -10.28 26.70
CA LYS A 646 -18.11 -9.18 26.90
C LYS A 646 -18.78 -7.87 27.27
N ALA A 647 -19.86 -7.51 26.59
CA ALA A 647 -20.62 -6.30 26.90
C ALA A 647 -21.19 -6.34 28.33
N HIS A 648 -21.62 -7.52 28.80
CA HIS A 648 -22.08 -7.69 30.17
C HIS A 648 -20.95 -7.51 31.20
N GLU A 649 -19.79 -8.11 30.96
CA GLU A 649 -18.60 -7.97 31.82
C GLU A 649 -18.07 -6.53 31.88
N GLU A 650 -18.10 -5.80 30.77
CA GLU A 650 -17.70 -4.38 30.72
C GLU A 650 -18.70 -3.50 31.47
N SER A 651 -20.00 -3.74 31.33
CA SER A 651 -21.05 -3.05 32.10
C SER A 651 -20.87 -3.26 33.61
N GLU A 652 -20.55 -4.49 34.04
CA GLU A 652 -20.34 -4.78 35.47
C GLU A 652 -19.07 -4.11 36.01
N LYS A 653 -17.98 -4.06 35.23
CA LYS A 653 -16.76 -3.32 35.59
C LYS A 653 -16.99 -1.81 35.68
N GLU A 654 -17.79 -1.25 34.79
CA GLU A 654 -18.12 0.18 34.79
C GLU A 654 -18.97 0.55 36.01
N LYS A 655 -19.93 -0.30 36.40
CA LYS A 655 -20.67 -0.15 37.67
C LYS A 655 -19.76 -0.22 38.89
N GLU A 656 -18.79 -1.14 38.90
CA GLU A 656 -17.84 -1.28 40.01
C GLU A 656 -16.90 -0.06 40.14
N LEU A 657 -16.54 0.57 39.02
CA LEU A 657 -15.75 1.80 38.98
C LEU A 657 -16.52 3.04 39.45
N VAL A 658 -17.84 3.11 39.19
CA VAL A 658 -18.70 4.21 39.64
C VAL A 658 -19.06 4.10 41.12
N THR A 659 -18.94 2.91 41.71
CA THR A 659 -19.26 2.67 43.13
C THR A 659 -18.04 2.84 44.06
N ARG A 660 -16.84 3.03 43.52
CA ARG A 660 -15.60 3.36 44.25
C ARG A 660 -15.27 4.84 44.13
#